data_AF-A0A544VWH6-F1
#
_entry.id   AF-A0A544VWH6-F1
#
_cell.length_a   1.000
_cell.length_b   1.000
_cell.length_c   1.000
_cell.angle_alpha   90.00
_cell.angle_beta   90.00
_cell.angle_gamma   90.00
#
_symmetry.space_group_name_H-M   'P 1'
#
loop_
_entity.id
_entity.type
_entity.pdbx_description
1 polymer ?
#
loop_
_entity_poly.entity_id
_entity_poly.type
_entity_poly.pdbx_seq_one_letter_code
_entity_poly.pdbx_strand_id
1 'polypeptide(L)'
;MWPVVVMVRRLLPISVIPQPGEVLESWLGTLAARLDMTFGEFLVGVGSSIGGTDLRRPGLAVYLTDQESAAVAASTGVEPALLHAMTLARYDGRLISIDASASRLRWSTWNPGRSRFCPSCLTASGGRWQLRWRLPWVFVCDLHGCLLEDLCPACGQAQRVSPRWLPPARIPDLQRCSLWTSADGTRVPCGGDLRTAAHPALAQSDPLAVAHAQLAAVLAGAATTSGVYARSPASSLQVLADLRVLSARMLAAMDPEALDDVLELNGGSSIGARVRALDLHPPRWGKPEVFTARAPALITGIGIALALTVLGCESIHEAGDCLRSVIARRGARNRTATPGDLRFGHLSPAVEAVHLSAISGHFTASNKLRFRTMTDFPRYPRPDSAHDGVALRNIPTALWRDWSLRLVARQRVHLDTVCSSLSPLLLIVGARMPVADACKHLGGAVKASQQTMVLDALHRHPLWHNIAEAITRLADHLIANPSPIDYQRRRQLHYEGLLPPEVWAQIRDRADLGRTDANRSRQLARSWLFERISGQPAEMSGFTTQIRRAHRQRDDLVERFTPDLIATLDGEATRFLHDHNVFNEPVRWSPPLSIVSDLELPGPDLAAVSTSDLHLALNVTSMTIAATARHFGVPSPCIRLLLEQFPLATSARRPPTQLQRLRACLTPQDFAHLHHRDALSIGTIATRFGVHRKAVSVLAREYNIETRVRRANPRVTIDPAWFRCEYVENHRTITDIANEIGASISAVSRFATRQGIPVIRDPRVLHTSTKATSKPSGPKAPPRVRSSAIDPDWLHREYVVNRRSASELAHELGVATSTVHRQVNKHGFSAPPRPTPKKPQKDPPVRQRWDVDPDWLRDEYLKKQRTLTDIARELGMSLSTLAKVAKTHGLEVKRGRPRDERKRSQPVKHRSKVDLDWLYREFVVNDRSLTDMAREQGVTASALRRQARQHHIGDAQRQAHNQTSIDLDWLHREYVLNNRTLSDMAREIGMATSSLRRQAVKHGIAASTGRGLLSSTPKMLSGNVSHAHRRMRPGLVRL
;
A
#
# COMPACT_ATOMS: atom_id res chain seq x y z
N MET A 1 -56.62 -53.01 32.71
CA MET A 1 -55.54 -53.03 31.70
C MET A 1 -56.19 -53.10 30.33
N TRP A 2 -56.22 -51.98 29.61
CA TRP A 2 -56.56 -51.98 28.19
C TRP A 2 -55.27 -52.25 27.41
N PRO A 3 -55.29 -53.10 26.37
CA PRO A 3 -54.09 -53.43 25.64
C PRO A 3 -53.59 -52.18 24.91
N VAL A 4 -52.29 -51.90 25.05
CA VAL A 4 -51.57 -50.94 24.21
C VAL A 4 -51.69 -51.47 22.79
N VAL A 5 -52.59 -50.88 22.00
CA VAL A 5 -52.64 -51.10 20.56
C VAL A 5 -51.36 -50.50 20.01
N VAL A 6 -50.37 -51.35 19.75
CA VAL A 6 -49.27 -51.03 18.85
C VAL A 6 -49.93 -50.82 17.48
N MET A 7 -50.22 -49.57 17.12
CA MET A 7 -50.62 -49.24 15.75
C MET A 7 -49.44 -49.60 14.84
N VAL A 8 -49.47 -50.80 14.27
CA VAL A 8 -48.64 -51.15 13.12
C VAL A 8 -49.09 -50.23 11.98
N ARG A 9 -48.34 -49.13 11.80
CA ARG A 9 -48.64 -48.14 10.75
C ARG A 9 -48.39 -48.79 9.39
N ARG A 10 -49.41 -48.73 8.53
CA ARG A 10 -49.36 -49.29 7.18
C ARG A 10 -48.46 -48.43 6.30
N LEU A 11 -47.54 -49.07 5.60
CA LEU A 11 -46.79 -48.48 4.49
C LEU A 11 -47.77 -48.02 3.40
N LEU A 12 -47.35 -47.06 2.59
CA LEU A 12 -48.09 -46.67 1.39
C LEU A 12 -48.38 -47.90 0.50
N PRO A 13 -49.60 -48.00 -0.07
CA PRO A 13 -50.00 -49.16 -0.86
C PRO A 13 -49.23 -49.30 -2.18
N ILE A 14 -48.61 -48.20 -2.65
CA ILE A 14 -47.75 -48.19 -3.84
C ILE A 14 -46.36 -47.72 -3.42
N SER A 15 -45.37 -48.58 -3.59
CA SER A 15 -43.96 -48.24 -3.40
C SER A 15 -43.29 -47.88 -4.72
N VAL A 16 -42.50 -46.81 -4.73
CA VAL A 16 -41.59 -46.46 -5.83
C VAL A 16 -40.19 -46.34 -5.25
N ILE A 17 -39.23 -47.08 -5.79
CA ILE A 17 -37.85 -47.07 -5.30
C ILE A 17 -37.19 -45.73 -5.70
N PRO A 18 -36.50 -45.02 -4.78
CA PRO A 18 -35.67 -43.86 -5.14
C PRO A 18 -34.55 -44.23 -6.13
N GLN A 19 -34.27 -43.38 -7.12
CA GLN A 19 -33.13 -43.61 -8.02
C GLN A 19 -31.82 -43.06 -7.43
N PRO A 20 -30.65 -43.66 -7.75
CA PRO A 20 -29.37 -43.12 -7.35
C PRO A 20 -29.21 -41.66 -7.80
N GLY A 21 -28.87 -40.78 -6.85
CA GLY A 21 -28.67 -39.35 -7.11
C GLY A 21 -29.95 -38.54 -7.31
N GLU A 22 -31.14 -39.14 -7.19
CA GLU A 22 -32.42 -38.44 -7.34
C GLU A 22 -32.66 -37.42 -6.22
N VAL A 23 -33.24 -36.26 -6.57
CA VAL A 23 -33.63 -35.26 -5.59
C VAL A 23 -34.93 -35.65 -4.88
N LEU A 24 -35.00 -35.44 -3.57
CA LEU A 24 -36.15 -35.84 -2.74
C LEU A 24 -37.52 -35.42 -3.32
N GLU A 25 -37.64 -34.19 -3.79
CA GLU A 25 -38.90 -33.66 -4.34
C GLU A 25 -39.32 -34.35 -5.65
N SER A 26 -38.36 -34.84 -6.44
CA SER A 26 -38.64 -35.65 -7.65
C SER A 26 -39.24 -37.00 -7.28
N TRP A 27 -38.65 -37.66 -6.29
CA TRP A 27 -39.14 -38.97 -5.85
C TRP A 27 -40.53 -38.85 -5.19
N LEU A 28 -40.71 -37.90 -4.27
CA LEU A 28 -42.01 -37.62 -3.65
C LEU A 28 -43.04 -37.20 -4.69
N GLY A 29 -42.64 -36.41 -5.69
CA GLY A 29 -43.52 -36.02 -6.80
C GLY A 29 -43.95 -37.21 -7.66
N THR A 30 -43.04 -38.17 -7.88
CA THR A 30 -43.38 -39.41 -8.61
C THR A 30 -44.34 -40.29 -7.82
N LEU A 31 -44.16 -40.40 -6.50
CA LEU A 31 -45.09 -41.13 -5.63
C LEU A 31 -46.47 -40.49 -5.66
N ALA A 32 -46.56 -39.17 -5.51
CA ALA A 32 -47.83 -38.44 -5.61
C ALA A 32 -48.52 -38.66 -6.97
N ALA A 33 -47.77 -38.59 -8.07
CA ALA A 33 -48.29 -38.84 -9.41
C ALA A 33 -48.79 -40.28 -9.59
N ARG A 34 -48.08 -41.28 -9.05
CA ARG A 34 -48.49 -42.70 -9.11
C ARG A 34 -49.72 -43.00 -8.27
N LEU A 35 -49.93 -42.26 -7.18
CA LEU A 35 -51.09 -42.38 -6.31
C LEU A 35 -52.28 -41.51 -6.76
N ASP A 36 -52.13 -40.79 -7.88
CA ASP A 36 -53.12 -39.83 -8.41
C ASP A 36 -53.52 -38.75 -7.38
N MET A 37 -52.54 -38.28 -6.59
CA MET A 37 -52.72 -37.29 -5.54
C MET A 37 -52.09 -35.95 -5.92
N THR A 38 -52.70 -34.84 -5.47
CA THR A 38 -52.00 -33.56 -5.53
C THR A 38 -50.78 -33.57 -4.61
N PHE A 39 -49.73 -32.84 -4.99
CA PHE A 39 -48.49 -32.85 -4.22
C PHE A 39 -48.69 -32.39 -2.76
N GLY A 40 -49.57 -31.42 -2.54
CA GLY A 40 -49.89 -30.89 -1.21
C GLY A 40 -50.60 -31.90 -0.32
N GLU A 41 -51.60 -32.61 -0.86
CA GLU A 41 -52.32 -33.66 -0.14
C GLU A 41 -51.39 -34.82 0.21
N PHE A 42 -50.55 -35.24 -0.74
CA PHE A 42 -49.57 -36.29 -0.53
C PHE A 42 -48.58 -35.95 0.59
N LEU A 43 -48.02 -34.73 0.59
CA LEU A 43 -47.10 -34.29 1.63
C LEU A 43 -47.75 -34.25 3.03
N VAL A 44 -49.03 -33.88 3.12
CA VAL A 44 -49.78 -33.93 4.40
C VAL A 44 -49.97 -35.37 4.87
N GLY A 45 -50.35 -36.27 3.97
CA GLY A 45 -50.54 -37.70 4.27
C GLY A 45 -49.26 -38.35 4.81
N VAL A 46 -48.13 -38.13 4.13
CA VAL A 46 -46.82 -38.68 4.53
C VAL A 46 -46.31 -38.03 5.83
N GLY A 47 -46.47 -36.72 6.00
CA GLY A 47 -46.01 -36.00 7.20
C GLY A 47 -46.83 -36.29 8.47
N SER A 48 -48.09 -36.71 8.33
CA SER A 48 -48.96 -37.04 9.47
C SER A 48 -48.59 -38.37 10.14
N SER A 49 -47.75 -39.19 9.51
CA SER A 49 -47.41 -40.53 9.98
C SER A 49 -46.59 -40.56 11.25
N ILE A 50 -45.91 -39.47 11.68
CA ILE A 50 -45.28 -39.35 13.01
C ILE A 50 -45.38 -37.89 13.45
N GLY A 51 -46.11 -37.61 14.55
CA GLY A 51 -46.07 -36.30 15.21
C GLY A 51 -46.70 -35.12 14.46
N GLY A 52 -47.46 -35.36 13.38
CA GLY A 52 -48.19 -34.30 12.66
C GLY A 52 -47.28 -33.29 11.94
N THR A 53 -46.16 -33.76 11.38
CA THR A 53 -45.15 -32.89 10.75
C THR A 53 -45.65 -32.30 9.43
N ASP A 54 -45.56 -30.97 9.26
CA ASP A 54 -45.93 -30.31 8.00
C ASP A 54 -44.77 -30.31 6.99
N LEU A 55 -44.77 -31.29 6.09
CA LEU A 55 -43.79 -31.38 5.00
C LEU A 55 -44.01 -30.30 3.91
N ARG A 56 -45.11 -29.53 3.94
CA ARG A 56 -45.34 -28.46 2.96
C ARG A 56 -44.54 -27.21 3.30
N ARG A 57 -43.33 -27.30 3.83
CA ARG A 57 -42.44 -26.12 3.89
C ARG A 57 -41.55 -26.02 2.63
N PRO A 58 -41.10 -24.82 2.26
CA PRO A 58 -40.02 -24.64 1.29
C PRO A 58 -38.74 -25.40 1.67
N GLY A 59 -37.98 -25.85 0.66
CA GLY A 59 -36.63 -26.35 0.84
C GLY A 59 -36.50 -27.78 1.36
N LEU A 60 -37.46 -28.67 1.06
CA LEU A 60 -37.35 -30.09 1.39
C LEU A 60 -36.13 -30.75 0.73
N ALA A 61 -35.83 -30.43 -0.54
CA ALA A 61 -34.61 -30.94 -1.19
C ALA A 61 -33.30 -30.37 -0.65
N VAL A 62 -33.36 -29.38 0.24
CA VAL A 62 -32.18 -28.78 0.84
C VAL A 62 -31.73 -29.59 2.04
N TYR A 63 -32.66 -29.79 2.96
CA TYR A 63 -32.42 -30.44 4.24
C TYR A 63 -33.76 -30.99 4.75
N LEU A 64 -33.71 -32.17 5.37
CA LEU A 64 -34.78 -32.78 6.14
C LEU A 64 -34.40 -32.77 7.60
N THR A 65 -35.32 -32.36 8.49
CA THR A 65 -35.14 -32.58 9.93
C THR A 65 -35.27 -34.08 10.25
N ASP A 66 -34.73 -34.51 11.39
CA ASP A 66 -34.83 -35.91 11.81
C ASP A 66 -36.30 -36.36 11.95
N GLN A 67 -37.17 -35.47 12.42
CA GLN A 67 -38.61 -35.73 12.55
C GLN A 67 -39.29 -35.90 11.17
N GLU A 68 -38.95 -35.04 10.21
CA GLU A 68 -39.48 -35.13 8.84
C GLU A 68 -38.98 -36.40 8.14
N SER A 69 -37.70 -36.72 8.30
CA SER A 69 -37.07 -37.93 7.79
C SER A 69 -37.75 -39.17 8.37
N ALA A 70 -38.00 -39.21 9.68
CA ALA A 70 -38.72 -40.30 10.34
C ALA A 70 -40.18 -40.44 9.86
N ALA A 71 -40.89 -39.33 9.66
CA ALA A 71 -42.27 -39.35 9.15
C ALA A 71 -42.35 -39.91 7.72
N VAL A 72 -41.42 -39.50 6.86
CA VAL A 72 -41.31 -40.02 5.49
C VAL A 72 -40.92 -41.49 5.51
N ALA A 73 -39.92 -41.89 6.31
CA ALA A 73 -39.46 -43.27 6.45
C ALA A 73 -40.60 -44.20 6.92
N ALA A 74 -41.37 -43.77 7.92
CA ALA A 74 -42.49 -44.55 8.46
C ALA A 74 -43.61 -44.78 7.43
N SER A 75 -43.83 -43.83 6.52
CA SER A 75 -44.87 -43.93 5.49
C SER A 75 -44.41 -44.74 4.27
N THR A 76 -43.13 -44.65 3.92
CA THR A 76 -42.60 -45.13 2.64
C THR A 76 -41.75 -46.39 2.76
N GLY A 77 -41.28 -46.73 3.96
CA GLY A 77 -40.35 -47.83 4.20
C GLY A 77 -38.92 -47.54 3.74
N VAL A 78 -38.63 -46.31 3.29
CA VAL A 78 -37.30 -45.90 2.86
C VAL A 78 -36.45 -45.52 4.08
N GLU A 79 -35.22 -45.99 4.10
CA GLU A 79 -34.28 -45.72 5.18
C GLU A 79 -33.98 -44.20 5.32
N PRO A 80 -33.99 -43.63 6.54
CA PRO A 80 -33.66 -42.22 6.77
C PRO A 80 -32.34 -41.77 6.13
N ALA A 81 -31.30 -42.61 6.14
CA ALA A 81 -30.00 -42.30 5.54
C ALA A 81 -30.11 -42.02 4.03
N LEU A 82 -30.93 -42.80 3.31
CA LEU A 82 -31.20 -42.58 1.89
C LEU A 82 -31.99 -41.29 1.66
N LEU A 83 -32.96 -40.97 2.53
CA LEU A 83 -33.70 -39.70 2.44
C LEU A 83 -32.80 -38.49 2.60
N HIS A 84 -31.88 -38.49 3.59
CA HIS A 84 -30.90 -37.42 3.75
C HIS A 84 -29.96 -37.33 2.55
N ALA A 85 -29.53 -38.46 1.98
CA ALA A 85 -28.69 -38.53 0.79
C ALA A 85 -29.34 -37.95 -0.49
N MET A 86 -30.67 -37.83 -0.51
CA MET A 86 -31.47 -37.20 -1.58
C MET A 86 -31.67 -35.69 -1.38
N THR A 87 -31.04 -35.12 -0.36
CA THR A 87 -31.05 -33.68 -0.07
C THR A 87 -29.66 -33.06 -0.26
N LEU A 88 -29.61 -31.74 -0.43
CA LEU A 88 -28.35 -31.01 -0.54
C LEU A 88 -27.47 -31.14 0.72
N ALA A 89 -28.02 -31.53 1.87
CA ALA A 89 -27.26 -31.83 3.09
C ALA A 89 -26.12 -32.83 2.87
N ARG A 90 -26.22 -33.71 1.86
CA ARG A 90 -25.11 -34.58 1.42
C ARG A 90 -23.82 -33.80 1.06
N TYR A 91 -23.94 -32.55 0.66
CA TYR A 91 -22.82 -31.70 0.25
C TYR A 91 -22.38 -30.70 1.34
N ASP A 92 -23.06 -30.71 2.50
CA ASP A 92 -22.77 -29.78 3.60
C ASP A 92 -21.36 -30.00 4.17
N GLY A 93 -20.72 -28.91 4.59
CA GLY A 93 -19.33 -28.90 5.07
C GLY A 93 -18.26 -29.10 3.99
N ARG A 94 -18.61 -29.52 2.78
CA ARG A 94 -17.64 -29.79 1.68
C ARG A 94 -17.83 -28.91 0.45
N LEU A 95 -19.01 -28.92 -0.16
CA LEU A 95 -19.29 -28.15 -1.39
C LEU A 95 -20.30 -27.03 -1.14
N ILE A 96 -21.10 -27.13 -0.07
CA ILE A 96 -21.98 -26.08 0.42
C ILE A 96 -21.88 -25.98 1.94
N SER A 97 -22.45 -24.92 2.50
CA SER A 97 -22.69 -24.79 3.95
C SER A 97 -24.19 -24.55 4.19
N ILE A 98 -24.78 -25.29 5.12
CA ILE A 98 -26.19 -25.19 5.51
C ILE A 98 -26.30 -24.73 6.97
N ASP A 99 -27.00 -23.61 7.19
CA ASP A 99 -27.40 -23.19 8.54
C ASP A 99 -28.75 -23.83 8.92
N ALA A 100 -28.68 -24.90 9.72
CA ALA A 100 -29.86 -25.64 10.18
C ALA A 100 -30.76 -24.83 11.14
N SER A 101 -30.22 -23.80 11.82
CA SER A 101 -30.93 -23.05 12.86
C SER A 101 -32.03 -22.13 12.33
N ALA A 102 -32.00 -21.81 11.03
CA ALA A 102 -32.88 -20.81 10.44
C ALA A 102 -33.95 -21.38 9.50
N SER A 103 -33.98 -22.68 9.19
CA SER A 103 -34.77 -23.27 8.07
C SER A 103 -34.66 -22.43 6.78
N ARG A 104 -33.56 -21.68 6.66
CA ARG A 104 -33.27 -20.71 5.62
C ARG A 104 -31.87 -21.01 5.18
N LEU A 105 -31.78 -21.32 3.91
CA LEU A 105 -30.55 -21.40 3.15
C LEU A 105 -29.72 -20.12 3.28
N ARG A 106 -28.84 -20.03 4.29
CA ARG A 106 -27.64 -19.19 4.20
C ARG A 106 -26.62 -19.98 3.37
N TRP A 107 -26.66 -19.74 2.08
CA TRP A 107 -25.69 -20.33 1.16
C TRP A 107 -24.31 -19.79 1.41
N SER A 108 -23.31 -20.66 1.36
CA SER A 108 -22.00 -20.25 0.81
C SER A 108 -22.24 -19.71 -0.60
N THR A 109 -22.10 -18.40 -0.79
CA THR A 109 -21.89 -17.64 -2.04
C THR A 109 -22.70 -17.94 -3.34
N TRP A 110 -23.47 -19.04 -3.50
CA TRP A 110 -23.83 -19.65 -4.79
C TRP A 110 -25.35 -19.83 -5.13
N ASN A 111 -26.37 -19.31 -4.45
CA ASN A 111 -27.86 -19.51 -4.67
C ASN A 111 -28.46 -20.71 -5.53
N PRO A 112 -29.33 -21.64 -5.00
CA PRO A 112 -29.94 -22.78 -5.74
C PRO A 112 -31.25 -22.41 -6.39
N GLY A 113 -31.63 -21.13 -6.45
CA GLY A 113 -33.02 -20.72 -6.73
C GLY A 113 -33.59 -21.25 -8.06
N ARG A 114 -32.76 -21.91 -8.87
CA ARG A 114 -33.04 -22.58 -10.13
C ARG A 114 -32.44 -24.00 -10.14
N SER A 115 -33.09 -24.88 -10.87
CA SER A 115 -32.56 -26.19 -11.22
C SER A 115 -32.32 -26.27 -12.70
N ARG A 116 -31.25 -26.96 -13.07
CA ARG A 116 -31.05 -27.38 -14.46
C ARG A 116 -31.66 -28.76 -14.69
N PHE A 117 -31.69 -29.21 -15.94
CA PHE A 117 -32.11 -30.56 -16.32
C PHE A 117 -31.45 -31.01 -17.62
N CYS A 118 -31.41 -32.32 -17.83
CA CYS A 118 -31.01 -32.93 -19.09
C CYS A 118 -32.26 -33.55 -19.75
N PRO A 119 -32.68 -33.09 -20.95
CA PRO A 119 -33.88 -33.61 -21.62
C PRO A 119 -33.82 -35.12 -21.90
N SER A 120 -32.67 -35.66 -22.27
CA SER A 120 -32.48 -37.10 -22.49
C SER A 120 -32.56 -37.90 -21.17
N CYS A 121 -32.01 -37.39 -20.07
CA CYS A 121 -32.21 -38.01 -18.74
C CYS A 121 -33.68 -38.02 -18.33
N LEU A 122 -34.42 -36.92 -18.55
CA LEU A 122 -35.85 -36.89 -18.23
C LEU A 122 -36.63 -37.90 -19.06
N THR A 123 -36.26 -38.06 -20.34
CA THR A 123 -36.87 -39.06 -21.23
C THR A 123 -36.58 -40.48 -20.75
N ALA A 124 -35.32 -40.83 -20.53
CA ALA A 124 -34.90 -42.18 -20.14
C ALA A 124 -35.43 -42.61 -18.77
N SER A 125 -35.53 -41.67 -17.82
CA SER A 125 -35.95 -41.96 -16.45
C SER A 125 -37.45 -41.83 -16.20
N GLY A 126 -38.21 -41.30 -17.17
CA GLY A 126 -39.62 -40.96 -16.97
C GLY A 126 -39.83 -39.72 -16.09
N GLY A 127 -38.89 -38.79 -16.06
CA GLY A 127 -39.00 -37.52 -15.34
C GLY A 127 -38.31 -37.49 -13.97
N ARG A 128 -37.23 -38.27 -13.76
CA ARG A 128 -36.52 -38.34 -12.48
C ARG A 128 -35.39 -37.33 -12.46
N TRP A 129 -35.49 -36.33 -11.57
CA TRP A 129 -34.54 -35.22 -11.51
C TRP A 129 -33.38 -35.53 -10.57
N GLN A 130 -32.17 -35.15 -11.00
CA GLN A 130 -30.95 -35.41 -10.26
C GLN A 130 -30.66 -34.29 -9.26
N LEU A 131 -30.26 -34.67 -8.04
CA LEU A 131 -29.87 -33.76 -6.97
C LEU A 131 -28.73 -32.82 -7.39
N ARG A 132 -27.74 -33.33 -8.13
CA ARG A 132 -26.61 -32.53 -8.63
C ARG A 132 -27.04 -31.38 -9.56
N TRP A 133 -28.20 -31.47 -10.21
CA TRP A 133 -28.70 -30.38 -11.05
C TRP A 133 -29.16 -29.15 -10.26
N ARG A 134 -29.27 -29.28 -8.93
CA ARG A 134 -29.47 -28.15 -8.01
C ARG A 134 -28.18 -27.37 -7.74
N LEU A 135 -27.01 -27.91 -8.11
CA LEU A 135 -25.71 -27.27 -7.89
C LEU A 135 -25.38 -26.32 -9.06
N PRO A 136 -25.21 -25.01 -8.81
CA PRO A 136 -25.11 -24.04 -9.89
C PRO A 136 -23.82 -24.09 -10.72
N TRP A 137 -22.78 -24.81 -10.28
CA TRP A 137 -21.57 -25.09 -11.06
C TRP A 137 -21.64 -26.40 -11.87
N VAL A 138 -22.74 -27.15 -11.78
CA VAL A 138 -22.99 -28.32 -12.65
C VAL A 138 -23.72 -27.81 -13.90
N PHE A 139 -22.99 -27.71 -15.01
CA PHE A 139 -23.49 -27.17 -16.29
C PHE A 139 -23.44 -28.18 -17.46
N VAL A 140 -22.74 -29.31 -17.30
CA VAL A 140 -22.76 -30.45 -18.23
C VAL A 140 -23.42 -31.66 -17.56
N CYS A 141 -24.13 -32.46 -18.34
CA CYS A 141 -24.67 -33.74 -17.89
C CYS A 141 -23.58 -34.82 -17.97
N ASP A 142 -23.19 -35.41 -16.84
CA ASP A 142 -22.17 -36.47 -16.81
C ASP A 142 -22.56 -37.75 -17.58
N LEU A 143 -23.86 -37.97 -17.83
CA LEU A 143 -24.34 -39.18 -18.53
C LEU A 143 -24.42 -39.00 -20.05
N HIS A 144 -24.90 -37.84 -20.51
CA HIS A 144 -25.18 -37.59 -21.93
C HIS A 144 -24.16 -36.64 -22.57
N GLY A 145 -23.21 -36.10 -21.81
CA GLY A 145 -22.18 -35.19 -22.32
C GLY A 145 -22.75 -33.91 -22.94
N CYS A 146 -23.99 -33.51 -22.62
CA CYS A 146 -24.63 -32.32 -23.18
C CYS A 146 -24.64 -31.17 -22.17
N LEU A 147 -24.76 -29.92 -22.65
CA LEU A 147 -25.11 -28.82 -21.75
C LEU A 147 -26.46 -29.10 -21.09
N LEU A 148 -26.57 -28.75 -19.81
CA LEU A 148 -27.83 -28.79 -19.10
C LEU A 148 -28.69 -27.59 -19.47
N GLU A 149 -30.00 -27.80 -19.62
CA GLU A 149 -30.97 -26.74 -19.86
C GLU A 149 -31.52 -26.22 -18.54
N ASP A 150 -31.81 -24.92 -18.50
CA ASP A 150 -32.45 -24.28 -17.35
C ASP A 150 -33.78 -23.61 -17.70
N LEU A 151 -34.08 -23.41 -18.99
CA LEU A 151 -35.28 -22.76 -19.49
C LEU A 151 -36.30 -23.77 -20.04
N CYS A 152 -37.59 -23.46 -19.89
CA CYS A 152 -38.64 -24.19 -20.59
C CYS A 152 -38.68 -23.77 -22.08
N PRO A 153 -38.70 -24.71 -23.04
CA PRO A 153 -38.76 -24.37 -24.47
C PRO A 153 -40.08 -23.71 -24.87
N ALA A 154 -41.17 -23.92 -24.11
CA ALA A 154 -42.48 -23.34 -24.42
C ALA A 154 -42.64 -21.90 -23.88
N CYS A 155 -42.21 -21.63 -22.64
CA CYS A 155 -42.46 -20.33 -22.00
C CYS A 155 -41.21 -19.49 -21.72
N GLY A 156 -40.01 -20.01 -22.01
CA GLY A 156 -38.73 -19.33 -21.76
C GLY A 156 -38.40 -19.07 -20.29
N GLN A 157 -39.26 -19.49 -19.34
CA GLN A 157 -39.03 -19.30 -17.92
C GLN A 157 -38.07 -20.36 -17.38
N ALA A 158 -37.17 -19.92 -16.49
CA ALA A 158 -36.23 -20.82 -15.83
C ALA A 158 -36.90 -21.68 -14.76
N GLN A 159 -36.51 -22.95 -14.65
CA GLN A 159 -37.06 -23.91 -13.69
C GLN A 159 -36.66 -23.55 -12.24
N ARG A 160 -37.48 -22.72 -11.59
CA ARG A 160 -37.23 -22.24 -10.22
C ARG A 160 -37.64 -23.26 -9.17
N VAL A 161 -36.85 -23.35 -8.11
CA VAL A 161 -37.11 -24.25 -6.98
C VAL A 161 -37.60 -23.54 -5.72
N SER A 162 -37.39 -22.22 -5.63
CA SER A 162 -37.79 -21.40 -4.48
C SER A 162 -38.95 -20.45 -4.83
N PRO A 163 -39.99 -20.32 -3.98
CA PRO A 163 -40.15 -20.97 -2.67
C PRO A 163 -40.55 -22.46 -2.75
N ARG A 164 -41.08 -22.92 -3.89
CA ARG A 164 -41.40 -24.34 -4.15
C ARG A 164 -41.23 -24.62 -5.63
N TRP A 165 -40.73 -25.80 -5.98
CA TRP A 165 -40.65 -26.26 -7.36
C TRP A 165 -41.97 -26.85 -7.89
N LEU A 166 -42.61 -27.72 -7.10
CA LEU A 166 -43.87 -28.37 -7.44
C LEU A 166 -45.07 -27.63 -6.78
N PRO A 167 -46.11 -27.25 -7.55
CA PRO A 167 -47.32 -26.65 -7.01
C PRO A 167 -48.10 -27.62 -6.10
N PRO A 168 -48.52 -27.21 -4.89
CA PRO A 168 -49.26 -28.09 -3.98
C PRO A 168 -50.61 -28.59 -4.52
N ALA A 169 -51.31 -27.77 -5.32
CA ALA A 169 -52.67 -28.05 -5.78
C ALA A 169 -52.73 -28.83 -7.11
N ARG A 170 -51.64 -29.46 -7.55
CA ARG A 170 -51.59 -30.23 -8.80
C ARG A 170 -50.95 -31.59 -8.58
N ILE A 171 -51.40 -32.55 -9.35
CA ILE A 171 -50.70 -33.83 -9.53
C ILE A 171 -49.39 -33.52 -10.29
N PRO A 172 -48.22 -33.88 -9.74
CA PRO A 172 -46.95 -33.59 -10.40
C PRO A 172 -46.81 -34.29 -11.75
N ASP A 173 -46.41 -33.54 -12.78
CA ASP A 173 -45.84 -34.09 -14.02
C ASP A 173 -44.39 -33.57 -14.12
N LEU A 174 -43.43 -34.45 -13.85
CA LEU A 174 -42.02 -34.11 -13.76
C LEU A 174 -41.33 -33.98 -15.13
N GLN A 175 -42.05 -34.29 -16.22
CA GLN A 175 -41.57 -34.11 -17.59
C GLN A 175 -42.04 -32.78 -18.18
N ARG A 176 -42.98 -32.09 -17.52
CA ARG A 176 -43.57 -30.82 -17.96
C ARG A 176 -43.21 -29.66 -17.06
N CYS A 177 -43.27 -28.46 -17.63
CA CYS A 177 -43.07 -27.21 -16.92
C CYS A 177 -44.17 -27.00 -15.88
N SER A 178 -43.78 -26.91 -14.61
CA SER A 178 -44.69 -26.69 -13.47
C SER A 178 -45.00 -25.21 -13.21
N LEU A 179 -44.38 -24.29 -13.96
CA LEU A 179 -44.50 -22.85 -13.75
C LEU A 179 -45.80 -22.29 -14.31
N TRP A 180 -46.20 -21.16 -13.72
CA TRP A 180 -47.32 -20.36 -14.18
C TRP A 180 -46.84 -19.29 -15.16
N THR A 181 -47.59 -19.08 -16.22
CA THR A 181 -47.41 -18.02 -17.20
C THR A 181 -48.61 -17.08 -17.17
N SER A 182 -48.46 -15.90 -17.76
CA SER A 182 -49.56 -14.97 -17.98
C SER A 182 -49.96 -15.06 -19.44
N ALA A 183 -51.20 -15.49 -19.70
CA ALA A 183 -51.86 -15.39 -20.99
C ALA A 183 -53.02 -14.39 -20.82
N ASP A 184 -53.00 -13.28 -21.57
CA ASP A 184 -54.03 -12.24 -21.53
C ASP A 184 -54.35 -11.69 -20.12
N GLY A 185 -53.33 -11.60 -19.26
CA GLY A 185 -53.48 -11.14 -17.87
C GLY A 185 -54.00 -12.20 -16.90
N THR A 186 -54.45 -13.35 -17.39
CA THR A 186 -54.83 -14.50 -16.55
C THR A 186 -53.64 -15.44 -16.31
N ARG A 187 -53.58 -16.01 -15.10
CA ARG A 187 -52.48 -16.86 -14.65
C ARG A 187 -52.80 -18.32 -15.00
N VAL A 188 -52.14 -18.86 -16.02
CA VAL A 188 -52.36 -20.23 -16.53
C VAL A 188 -51.11 -21.10 -16.30
N PRO A 189 -51.26 -22.42 -16.10
CA PRO A 189 -50.12 -23.32 -16.02
C PRO A 189 -49.45 -23.46 -17.40
N CYS A 190 -48.12 -23.48 -17.45
CA CYS A 190 -47.40 -23.63 -18.71
C CYS A 190 -47.59 -25.02 -19.33
N GLY A 191 -47.25 -26.09 -18.61
CA GLY A 191 -47.41 -27.47 -19.10
C GLY A 191 -46.55 -27.86 -20.30
N GLY A 192 -45.63 -26.98 -20.74
CA GLY A 192 -44.71 -27.26 -21.85
C GLY A 192 -43.83 -28.46 -21.56
N ASP A 193 -43.62 -29.30 -22.56
CA ASP A 193 -42.76 -30.49 -22.46
C ASP A 193 -41.30 -30.06 -22.33
N LEU A 194 -40.64 -30.42 -21.23
CA LEU A 194 -39.24 -30.07 -20.99
C LEU A 194 -38.29 -30.95 -21.81
N ARG A 195 -38.76 -32.12 -22.27
CA ARG A 195 -37.95 -33.08 -23.05
C ARG A 195 -37.64 -32.57 -24.45
N THR A 196 -38.39 -31.59 -24.94
CA THR A 196 -38.20 -31.01 -26.28
C THR A 196 -37.15 -29.90 -26.32
N ALA A 197 -36.56 -29.54 -25.17
CA ALA A 197 -35.50 -28.54 -25.13
C ALA A 197 -34.27 -29.01 -25.92
N ALA A 198 -33.71 -28.13 -26.74
CA ALA A 198 -32.49 -28.42 -27.50
C ALA A 198 -31.32 -28.62 -26.54
N HIS A 199 -30.55 -29.70 -26.72
CA HIS A 199 -29.44 -30.05 -25.84
C HIS A 199 -28.33 -30.75 -26.65
N PRO A 200 -27.59 -29.99 -27.49
CA PRO A 200 -26.56 -30.60 -28.33
C PRO A 200 -25.52 -31.31 -27.46
N ALA A 201 -25.14 -32.52 -27.87
CA ALA A 201 -24.04 -33.26 -27.26
C ALA A 201 -22.74 -32.47 -27.45
N LEU A 202 -21.91 -32.42 -26.41
CA LEU A 202 -20.57 -31.86 -26.47
C LEU A 202 -19.61 -32.99 -26.82
N ALA A 203 -18.70 -32.72 -27.76
CA ALA A 203 -17.56 -33.61 -27.97
C ALA A 203 -16.73 -33.68 -26.68
N GLN A 204 -16.01 -34.78 -26.46
CA GLN A 204 -15.15 -34.92 -25.28
C GLN A 204 -14.03 -33.87 -25.24
N SER A 205 -13.59 -33.41 -26.43
CA SER A 205 -12.63 -32.31 -26.60
C SER A 205 -13.26 -30.91 -26.53
N ASP A 206 -14.58 -30.79 -26.34
CA ASP A 206 -15.23 -29.49 -26.18
C ASP A 206 -14.71 -28.84 -24.88
N PRO A 207 -14.29 -27.57 -24.91
CA PRO A 207 -13.72 -26.89 -23.75
C PRO A 207 -14.64 -26.88 -22.52
N LEU A 208 -15.95 -26.86 -22.70
CA LEU A 208 -16.90 -26.90 -21.58
C LEU A 208 -16.98 -28.30 -20.97
N ALA A 209 -16.87 -29.35 -21.77
CA ALA A 209 -16.78 -30.73 -21.27
C ALA A 209 -15.47 -30.95 -20.49
N VAL A 210 -14.34 -30.47 -21.04
CA VAL A 210 -13.02 -30.51 -20.37
C VAL A 210 -13.05 -29.75 -19.05
N ALA A 211 -13.55 -28.51 -19.04
CA ALA A 211 -13.64 -27.69 -17.83
C ALA A 211 -14.54 -28.33 -16.75
N HIS A 212 -15.65 -28.96 -17.16
CA HIS A 212 -16.53 -29.68 -16.24
C HIS A 212 -15.84 -30.90 -15.63
N ALA A 213 -15.10 -31.68 -16.43
CA ALA A 213 -14.32 -32.82 -15.93
C ALA A 213 -13.19 -32.39 -14.97
N GLN A 214 -12.47 -31.30 -15.32
CA GLN A 214 -11.44 -30.72 -14.45
C GLN A 214 -12.03 -30.24 -13.12
N LEU A 215 -13.17 -29.54 -13.16
CA LEU A 215 -13.86 -29.10 -11.94
C LEU A 215 -14.29 -30.31 -11.09
N ALA A 216 -14.84 -31.35 -11.70
CA ALA A 216 -15.24 -32.56 -10.98
C ALA A 216 -14.04 -33.21 -10.28
N ALA A 217 -12.89 -33.31 -10.93
CA ALA A 217 -11.66 -33.83 -10.34
C ALA A 217 -11.18 -32.96 -9.15
N VAL A 218 -11.17 -31.63 -9.31
CA VAL A 218 -10.81 -30.68 -8.24
C VAL A 218 -11.75 -30.82 -7.02
N LEU A 219 -13.05 -30.97 -7.27
CA LEU A 219 -14.06 -31.11 -6.23
C LEU A 219 -14.20 -32.53 -5.66
N ALA A 220 -13.48 -33.53 -6.20
CA ALA A 220 -13.46 -34.90 -5.70
C ALA A 220 -12.62 -35.04 -4.41
N GLY A 221 -11.60 -34.20 -4.24
CA GLY A 221 -10.83 -34.08 -2.98
C GLY A 221 -11.57 -33.27 -1.90
N ALA A 222 -11.08 -33.34 -0.67
CA ALA A 222 -11.50 -32.43 0.41
C ALA A 222 -10.78 -31.07 0.36
N ALA A 223 -9.55 -31.06 -0.17
CA ALA A 223 -8.76 -29.87 -0.40
C ALA A 223 -7.99 -30.00 -1.72
N THR A 224 -7.67 -28.86 -2.32
CA THR A 224 -6.91 -28.74 -3.56
C THR A 224 -5.51 -28.20 -3.23
N THR A 225 -4.49 -28.89 -3.73
CA THR A 225 -3.06 -28.60 -3.50
C THR A 225 -2.28 -28.43 -4.80
N SER A 226 -2.98 -28.26 -5.93
CA SER A 226 -2.39 -28.12 -7.27
C SER A 226 -2.62 -26.71 -7.82
N GLY A 227 -1.87 -26.36 -8.86
CA GLY A 227 -1.90 -25.02 -9.48
C GLY A 227 -1.60 -23.92 -8.46
N VAL A 228 -2.37 -22.83 -8.49
CA VAL A 228 -2.18 -21.68 -7.59
C VAL A 228 -2.32 -22.03 -6.10
N TYR A 229 -2.97 -23.15 -5.77
CA TYR A 229 -3.18 -23.61 -4.40
C TYR A 229 -2.02 -24.42 -3.82
N ALA A 230 -0.96 -24.71 -4.60
CA ALA A 230 0.17 -25.53 -4.15
C ALA A 230 0.83 -25.04 -2.85
N ARG A 231 0.97 -23.72 -2.68
CA ARG A 231 1.58 -23.12 -1.48
C ARG A 231 0.60 -22.81 -0.35
N SER A 232 -0.70 -22.79 -0.66
CA SER A 232 -1.75 -22.47 0.29
C SER A 232 -3.00 -23.28 -0.08
N PRO A 233 -3.07 -24.54 0.36
CA PRO A 233 -4.19 -25.42 0.05
C PRO A 233 -5.53 -24.80 0.41
N ALA A 234 -6.54 -25.03 -0.43
CA ALA A 234 -7.89 -24.54 -0.22
C ALA A 234 -8.88 -25.71 -0.15
N SER A 235 -9.88 -25.62 0.72
CA SER A 235 -10.98 -26.59 0.72
C SER A 235 -11.82 -26.44 -0.54
N SER A 236 -12.55 -27.50 -0.92
CA SER A 236 -13.44 -27.46 -2.09
C SER A 236 -14.49 -26.33 -2.01
N LEU A 237 -14.96 -26.03 -0.79
CA LEU A 237 -15.85 -24.89 -0.52
C LEU A 237 -15.18 -23.54 -0.85
N GLN A 238 -13.91 -23.38 -0.48
CA GLN A 238 -13.16 -22.16 -0.76
C GLN A 238 -12.81 -22.05 -2.25
N VAL A 239 -12.46 -23.15 -2.92
CA VAL A 239 -12.24 -23.16 -4.39
C VAL A 239 -13.50 -22.73 -5.14
N LEU A 240 -14.68 -23.20 -4.71
CA LEU A 240 -15.95 -22.74 -5.28
C LEU A 240 -16.19 -21.24 -5.03
N ALA A 241 -15.85 -20.73 -3.84
CA ALA A 241 -15.96 -19.31 -3.54
C ALA A 241 -15.02 -18.46 -4.41
N ASP A 242 -13.81 -18.95 -4.67
CA ASP A 242 -12.83 -18.32 -5.55
C ASP A 242 -13.31 -18.32 -7.01
N LEU A 243 -13.72 -19.50 -7.53
CA LEU A 243 -14.29 -19.65 -8.87
C LEU A 243 -15.43 -18.66 -9.10
N ARG A 244 -16.33 -18.51 -8.13
CA ARG A 244 -17.43 -17.54 -8.23
C ARG A 244 -16.97 -16.15 -8.59
N VAL A 245 -15.95 -15.67 -7.85
CA VAL A 245 -15.46 -14.29 -7.97
C VAL A 245 -14.61 -14.16 -9.23
N LEU A 246 -13.73 -15.11 -9.52
CA LEU A 246 -12.91 -15.11 -10.73
C LEU A 246 -13.76 -15.17 -11.99
N SER A 247 -14.68 -16.14 -12.08
CA SER A 247 -15.57 -16.32 -13.24
C SER A 247 -16.34 -15.05 -13.54
N ALA A 248 -17.02 -14.47 -12.55
CA ALA A 248 -17.76 -13.23 -12.73
C ALA A 248 -16.86 -12.08 -13.18
N ARG A 249 -15.66 -11.94 -12.61
CA ARG A 249 -14.74 -10.85 -12.97
C ARG A 249 -14.19 -11.01 -14.38
N MET A 250 -13.81 -12.22 -14.76
CA MET A 250 -13.32 -12.50 -16.11
C MET A 250 -14.44 -12.26 -17.13
N LEU A 251 -15.65 -12.74 -16.87
CA LEU A 251 -16.83 -12.43 -17.69
C LEU A 251 -17.10 -10.92 -17.80
N ALA A 252 -16.90 -10.15 -16.71
CA ALA A 252 -17.06 -8.68 -16.71
C ALA A 252 -16.05 -7.94 -17.60
N ALA A 253 -14.87 -8.52 -17.79
CA ALA A 253 -13.78 -7.98 -18.58
C ALA A 253 -13.75 -8.54 -20.02
N MET A 254 -14.52 -9.59 -20.29
CA MET A 254 -14.43 -10.36 -21.53
C MET A 254 -15.17 -9.73 -22.70
N ASP A 255 -14.50 -9.69 -23.84
CA ASP A 255 -15.10 -9.46 -25.15
C ASP A 255 -15.48 -10.83 -25.77
N PRO A 256 -16.72 -11.03 -26.27
CA PRO A 256 -17.10 -12.25 -26.97
C PRO A 256 -16.16 -12.69 -28.09
N GLU A 257 -15.48 -11.75 -28.76
CA GLU A 257 -14.54 -12.07 -29.85
C GLU A 257 -13.22 -12.66 -29.33
N ALA A 258 -12.81 -12.29 -28.12
CA ALA A 258 -11.58 -12.77 -27.50
C ALA A 258 -11.74 -14.08 -26.70
N LEU A 259 -12.95 -14.63 -26.62
CA LEU A 259 -13.24 -15.83 -25.83
C LEU A 259 -12.45 -17.05 -26.31
N ASP A 260 -12.42 -17.27 -27.61
CA ASP A 260 -11.79 -18.43 -28.21
C ASP A 260 -10.26 -18.34 -28.07
N ASP A 261 -9.69 -17.15 -28.24
CA ASP A 261 -8.25 -16.89 -28.05
C ASP A 261 -7.81 -17.13 -26.59
N VAL A 262 -8.60 -16.65 -25.61
CA VAL A 262 -8.26 -16.81 -24.18
C VAL A 262 -8.34 -18.26 -23.73
N LEU A 263 -9.23 -19.03 -24.34
CA LEU A 263 -9.40 -20.46 -24.07
C LEU A 263 -8.54 -21.33 -25.02
N GLU A 264 -7.67 -20.70 -25.82
CA GLU A 264 -6.73 -21.34 -26.76
C GLU A 264 -7.43 -22.34 -27.71
N LEU A 265 -8.62 -21.99 -28.18
CA LEU A 265 -9.43 -22.86 -29.03
C LEU A 265 -8.99 -22.77 -30.49
N ASN A 266 -8.43 -23.84 -31.03
CA ASN A 266 -8.11 -23.99 -32.45
C ASN A 266 -9.18 -24.86 -33.15
N GLY A 267 -10.16 -24.25 -33.86
CA GLY A 267 -11.08 -24.98 -34.75
C GLY A 267 -12.59 -24.90 -34.46
N GLY A 268 -13.36 -25.88 -34.97
CA GLY A 268 -14.83 -25.84 -35.18
C GLY A 268 -15.76 -25.84 -33.94
N SER A 269 -15.23 -25.62 -32.73
CA SER A 269 -15.99 -25.60 -31.47
C SER A 269 -15.96 -24.21 -30.80
N SER A 270 -16.10 -23.16 -31.61
CA SER A 270 -16.07 -21.75 -31.15
C SER A 270 -17.14 -21.48 -30.08
N ILE A 271 -16.68 -21.10 -28.88
CA ILE A 271 -17.55 -20.62 -27.81
C ILE A 271 -18.10 -19.24 -28.19
N GLY A 272 -17.28 -18.39 -28.80
CA GLY A 272 -17.70 -17.07 -29.27
C GLY A 272 -18.91 -17.15 -30.22
N ALA A 273 -18.91 -18.11 -31.15
CA ALA A 273 -20.03 -18.35 -32.06
C ALA A 273 -21.31 -18.77 -31.33
N ARG A 274 -21.22 -19.67 -30.33
CA ARG A 274 -22.37 -20.12 -29.52
C ARG A 274 -22.97 -18.97 -28.71
N VAL A 275 -22.12 -18.11 -28.14
CA VAL A 275 -22.53 -16.91 -27.40
C VAL A 275 -23.29 -15.95 -28.31
N ARG A 276 -22.80 -15.72 -29.53
CA ARG A 276 -23.46 -14.86 -30.53
C ARG A 276 -24.79 -15.45 -31.03
N ALA A 277 -24.83 -16.76 -31.30
CA ALA A 277 -26.05 -17.43 -31.77
C ALA A 277 -27.22 -17.34 -30.78
N LEU A 278 -26.90 -17.22 -29.48
CA LEU A 278 -27.89 -17.11 -28.40
C LEU A 278 -28.08 -15.67 -27.89
N ASP A 279 -27.51 -14.66 -28.57
CA ASP A 279 -27.53 -13.24 -28.17
C ASP A 279 -27.14 -13.01 -26.70
N LEU A 280 -26.10 -13.72 -26.24
CA LEU A 280 -25.60 -13.62 -24.89
C LEU A 280 -24.45 -12.60 -24.82
N HIS A 281 -24.45 -11.78 -23.77
CA HIS A 281 -23.38 -10.82 -23.51
C HIS A 281 -22.70 -11.13 -22.19
N PRO A 282 -21.55 -11.85 -22.19
CA PRO A 282 -20.83 -12.28 -20.98
C PRO A 282 -20.70 -11.20 -19.88
N PRO A 283 -20.44 -9.92 -20.19
CA PRO A 283 -20.36 -8.87 -19.17
C PRO A 283 -21.63 -8.65 -18.33
N ARG A 284 -22.82 -9.09 -18.81
CA ARG A 284 -24.08 -9.02 -18.03
C ARG A 284 -24.03 -9.85 -16.76
N TRP A 285 -23.23 -10.91 -16.73
CA TRP A 285 -23.02 -11.77 -15.56
C TRP A 285 -21.74 -11.42 -14.79
N GLY A 286 -21.20 -10.21 -15.03
CA GLY A 286 -19.96 -9.72 -14.43
C GLY A 286 -19.99 -9.49 -12.91
N LYS A 287 -21.13 -9.75 -12.25
CA LYS A 287 -21.30 -9.62 -10.80
C LYS A 287 -21.46 -11.02 -10.20
N PRO A 288 -20.68 -11.37 -9.15
CA PRO A 288 -20.76 -12.69 -8.53
C PRO A 288 -22.19 -13.12 -8.15
N GLU A 289 -23.00 -12.21 -7.61
CA GLU A 289 -24.38 -12.52 -7.19
C GLU A 289 -25.32 -12.81 -8.37
N VAL A 290 -25.06 -12.16 -9.52
CA VAL A 290 -25.85 -12.35 -10.75
C VAL A 290 -25.43 -13.63 -11.44
N PHE A 291 -24.11 -13.87 -11.52
CA PHE A 291 -23.52 -15.07 -12.08
C PHE A 291 -24.11 -16.33 -11.42
N THR A 292 -24.04 -16.44 -10.09
CA THR A 292 -24.48 -17.67 -9.43
C THR A 292 -25.99 -17.88 -9.44
N ALA A 293 -26.78 -16.79 -9.39
CA ALA A 293 -28.22 -16.91 -9.27
C ALA A 293 -28.96 -17.02 -10.62
N ARG A 294 -28.33 -16.59 -11.73
CA ARG A 294 -29.03 -16.37 -13.00
C ARG A 294 -28.24 -16.72 -14.25
N ALA A 295 -26.98 -17.13 -14.17
CA ALA A 295 -26.23 -17.52 -15.37
C ALA A 295 -26.82 -18.82 -15.98
N PRO A 296 -27.14 -18.82 -17.29
CA PRO A 296 -27.44 -20.05 -18.02
C PRO A 296 -26.24 -21.03 -17.97
N ALA A 297 -26.49 -22.31 -18.22
CA ALA A 297 -25.44 -23.34 -18.16
C ALA A 297 -24.22 -23.00 -19.03
N LEU A 298 -24.45 -22.50 -20.24
CA LEU A 298 -23.38 -22.04 -21.14
C LEU A 298 -22.51 -20.97 -20.49
N ILE A 299 -23.11 -19.92 -19.91
CA ILE A 299 -22.35 -18.82 -19.27
C ILE A 299 -21.64 -19.30 -18.00
N THR A 300 -22.27 -20.17 -17.22
CA THR A 300 -21.61 -20.81 -16.07
C THR A 300 -20.37 -21.57 -16.52
N GLY A 301 -20.49 -22.39 -17.57
CA GLY A 301 -19.39 -23.17 -18.12
C GLY A 301 -18.25 -22.29 -18.63
N ILE A 302 -18.56 -21.25 -19.40
CA ILE A 302 -17.56 -20.29 -19.89
C ILE A 302 -16.83 -19.62 -18.73
N GLY A 303 -17.58 -19.11 -17.75
CA GLY A 303 -16.98 -18.45 -16.59
C GLY A 303 -16.06 -19.38 -15.79
N ILE A 304 -16.45 -20.63 -15.60
CA ILE A 304 -15.66 -21.63 -14.88
C ILE A 304 -14.43 -22.03 -15.70
N ALA A 305 -14.58 -22.29 -17.01
CA ALA A 305 -13.46 -22.61 -17.90
C ALA A 305 -12.39 -21.51 -17.86
N LEU A 306 -12.81 -20.25 -17.99
CA LEU A 306 -11.92 -19.09 -17.86
C LEU A 306 -11.23 -19.03 -16.50
N ALA A 307 -11.96 -19.27 -15.41
CA ALA A 307 -11.36 -19.24 -14.08
C ALA A 307 -10.34 -20.39 -13.88
N LEU A 308 -10.61 -21.57 -14.43
CA LEU A 308 -9.72 -22.72 -14.35
C LEU A 308 -8.40 -22.50 -15.11
N THR A 309 -8.38 -21.73 -16.21
CA THR A 309 -7.10 -21.39 -16.86
C THR A 309 -6.17 -20.60 -15.96
N VAL A 310 -6.72 -19.73 -15.09
CA VAL A 310 -5.94 -18.96 -14.10
C VAL A 310 -5.56 -19.82 -12.89
N LEU A 311 -6.51 -20.60 -12.36
CA LEU A 311 -6.27 -21.43 -11.18
C LEU A 311 -5.34 -22.63 -11.45
N GLY A 312 -5.27 -23.06 -12.71
CA GLY A 312 -4.44 -24.17 -13.16
C GLY A 312 -2.95 -23.83 -13.36
N CYS A 313 -2.57 -22.55 -13.43
CA CYS A 313 -1.17 -22.14 -13.57
C CYS A 313 -0.30 -22.64 -12.41
N GLU A 314 0.96 -22.97 -12.68
CA GLU A 314 1.88 -23.54 -11.69
C GLU A 314 2.38 -22.48 -10.70
N SER A 315 2.45 -21.22 -11.13
CA SER A 315 2.92 -20.10 -10.30
C SER A 315 1.89 -18.97 -10.16
N ILE A 316 1.97 -18.25 -9.04
CA ILE A 316 1.13 -17.07 -8.78
C ILE A 316 1.42 -15.93 -9.76
N HIS A 317 2.67 -15.82 -10.23
CA HIS A 317 3.06 -14.79 -11.20
C HIS A 317 2.47 -15.06 -12.57
N GLU A 318 2.60 -16.29 -13.07
CA GLU A 318 1.97 -16.74 -14.32
C GLU A 318 0.45 -16.59 -14.29
N ALA A 319 -0.20 -17.05 -13.22
CA ALA A 319 -1.64 -16.85 -13.01
C ALA A 319 -2.02 -15.36 -13.01
N GLY A 320 -1.17 -14.52 -12.40
CA GLY A 320 -1.35 -13.07 -12.36
C GLY A 320 -1.27 -12.44 -13.75
N ASP A 321 -0.35 -12.89 -14.60
CA ASP A 321 -0.20 -12.39 -15.97
C ASP A 321 -1.29 -12.91 -16.89
N CYS A 322 -1.71 -14.17 -16.74
CA CYS A 322 -2.90 -14.73 -17.38
C CYS A 322 -4.13 -13.87 -17.07
N LEU A 323 -4.40 -13.60 -15.79
CA LEU A 323 -5.51 -12.75 -15.38
C LEU A 323 -5.36 -11.29 -15.87
N ARG A 324 -4.14 -10.74 -15.86
CA ARG A 324 -3.86 -9.38 -16.36
C ARG A 324 -4.19 -9.27 -17.84
N SER A 325 -3.84 -10.27 -18.65
CA SER A 325 -4.13 -10.29 -20.09
C SER A 325 -5.64 -10.18 -20.37
N VAL A 326 -6.45 -10.87 -19.57
CA VAL A 326 -7.92 -10.83 -19.67
C VAL A 326 -8.48 -9.47 -19.24
N ILE A 327 -7.95 -8.89 -18.14
CA ILE A 327 -8.41 -7.57 -17.65
C ILE A 327 -8.01 -6.44 -18.61
N ALA A 328 -6.82 -6.50 -19.22
CA ALA A 328 -6.27 -5.46 -20.08
C ALA A 328 -7.01 -5.35 -21.44
N ARG A 329 -7.50 -6.46 -21.99
CA ARG A 329 -8.20 -6.54 -23.30
C ARG A 329 -9.47 -5.69 -23.40
N ARG A 330 -10.04 -5.24 -22.28
CA ARG A 330 -11.23 -4.37 -22.26
C ARG A 330 -11.00 -2.97 -22.85
N GLY A 331 -9.76 -2.48 -22.90
CA GLY A 331 -9.42 -1.16 -23.46
C GLY A 331 -10.02 0.06 -22.71
N ALA A 332 -9.22 1.13 -22.63
CA ALA A 332 -9.65 2.53 -22.66
C ALA A 332 -10.66 3.11 -21.63
N ARG A 333 -11.10 2.42 -20.57
CA ARG A 333 -11.64 3.10 -19.38
C ARG A 333 -10.50 3.30 -18.39
N ASN A 334 -9.99 4.53 -18.29
CA ASN A 334 -8.92 5.05 -17.43
C ASN A 334 -9.04 4.78 -15.90
N ARG A 335 -9.69 3.70 -15.45
CA ARG A 335 -9.69 3.26 -14.05
C ARG A 335 -8.65 2.17 -13.87
N THR A 336 -7.47 2.55 -13.38
CA THR A 336 -6.55 1.63 -12.72
C THR A 336 -7.30 0.91 -11.59
N ALA A 337 -7.44 -0.41 -11.69
CA ALA A 337 -8.05 -1.21 -10.63
C ALA A 337 -7.25 -1.03 -9.34
N THR A 338 -7.90 -0.54 -8.28
CA THR A 338 -7.24 -0.38 -6.98
C THR A 338 -7.37 -1.67 -6.17
N PRO A 339 -6.46 -1.97 -5.21
CA PRO A 339 -6.58 -3.13 -4.34
C PRO A 339 -7.90 -3.21 -3.57
N GLY A 340 -8.58 -2.06 -3.37
CA GLY A 340 -9.90 -1.95 -2.74
C GLY A 340 -11.06 -2.27 -3.67
N ASP A 341 -10.94 -2.00 -4.98
CA ASP A 341 -11.93 -2.42 -5.99
C ASP A 341 -11.99 -3.96 -6.15
N LEU A 342 -10.99 -4.67 -5.60
CA LEU A 342 -10.83 -6.12 -5.76
C LEU A 342 -11.25 -6.94 -4.53
N ARG A 343 -11.61 -6.28 -3.42
CA ARG A 343 -12.08 -6.96 -2.20
C ARG A 343 -13.58 -7.26 -2.29
N PHE A 344 -13.92 -8.30 -3.07
CA PHE A 344 -15.27 -8.87 -3.08
C PHE A 344 -15.26 -10.25 -2.41
N GLY A 345 -15.87 -10.35 -1.24
CA GLY A 345 -16.01 -11.62 -0.50
C GLY A 345 -14.71 -12.12 0.13
N HIS A 346 -14.77 -13.32 0.70
CA HIS A 346 -13.62 -14.04 1.26
C HIS A 346 -12.96 -14.87 0.15
N LEU A 347 -11.91 -14.32 -0.47
CA LEU A 347 -11.03 -15.05 -1.38
C LEU A 347 -9.99 -15.84 -0.59
N SER A 348 -9.50 -16.94 -1.16
CA SER A 348 -8.36 -17.64 -0.60
C SER A 348 -7.08 -16.77 -0.68
N PRO A 349 -6.10 -16.99 0.23
CA PRO A 349 -4.81 -16.32 0.14
C PRO A 349 -4.11 -16.52 -1.22
N ALA A 350 -4.26 -17.69 -1.85
CA ALA A 350 -3.72 -17.98 -3.17
C ALA A 350 -4.30 -17.04 -4.23
N VAL A 351 -5.63 -16.92 -4.29
CA VAL A 351 -6.30 -16.08 -5.29
C VAL A 351 -6.14 -14.59 -5.00
N GLU A 352 -6.04 -14.18 -3.73
CA GLU A 352 -5.61 -12.83 -3.37
C GLU A 352 -4.20 -12.52 -3.91
N ALA A 353 -3.28 -13.47 -3.82
CA ALA A 353 -1.92 -13.32 -4.33
C ALA A 353 -1.91 -13.18 -5.86
N VAL A 354 -2.70 -14.00 -6.57
CA VAL A 354 -2.90 -13.88 -8.04
C VAL A 354 -3.43 -12.51 -8.41
N HIS A 355 -4.45 -12.02 -7.69
CA HIS A 355 -5.00 -10.68 -7.93
C HIS A 355 -3.97 -9.57 -7.73
N LEU A 356 -3.20 -9.61 -6.64
CA LEU A 356 -2.15 -8.63 -6.37
C LEU A 356 -1.07 -8.67 -7.45
N SER A 357 -0.68 -9.87 -7.91
CA SER A 357 0.23 -10.04 -9.04
C SER A 357 -0.34 -9.37 -10.31
N ALA A 358 -1.61 -9.63 -10.64
CA ALA A 358 -2.28 -9.10 -11.84
C ALA A 358 -2.45 -7.57 -11.87
N ILE A 359 -2.38 -6.87 -10.74
CA ILE A 359 -2.44 -5.39 -10.69
C ILE A 359 -1.11 -4.71 -10.31
N SER A 360 -0.09 -5.49 -9.99
CA SER A 360 1.22 -5.00 -9.52
C SER A 360 1.92 -4.04 -10.49
N GLY A 361 1.58 -4.09 -11.79
CA GLY A 361 2.10 -3.17 -12.81
C GLY A 361 1.78 -1.69 -12.55
N HIS A 362 0.68 -1.41 -11.83
CA HIS A 362 0.27 -0.04 -11.50
C HIS A 362 0.73 0.44 -10.12
N PHE A 363 1.47 -0.38 -9.38
CA PHE A 363 1.90 -0.03 -8.03
C PHE A 363 3.15 0.85 -8.04
N THR A 364 3.16 1.86 -7.15
CA THR A 364 4.38 2.57 -6.76
C THR A 364 5.38 1.60 -6.13
N ALA A 365 6.66 1.96 -6.09
CA ALA A 365 7.71 1.16 -5.44
C ALA A 365 7.35 0.80 -3.98
N SER A 366 6.82 1.75 -3.23
CA SER A 366 6.34 1.54 -1.86
C SER A 366 5.18 0.54 -1.77
N ASN A 367 4.24 0.57 -2.73
CA ASN A 367 3.14 -0.40 -2.77
C ASN A 367 3.64 -1.78 -3.19
N LYS A 368 4.61 -1.88 -4.11
CA LYS A 368 5.23 -3.17 -4.48
C LYS A 368 5.86 -3.85 -3.26
N LEU A 369 6.55 -3.10 -2.39
CA LEU A 369 7.07 -3.61 -1.11
C LEU A 369 5.94 -3.95 -0.12
N ARG A 370 4.98 -3.05 0.04
CA ARG A 370 3.85 -3.21 0.98
C ARG A 370 3.03 -4.48 0.72
N PHE A 371 2.73 -4.74 -0.54
CA PHE A 371 1.96 -5.90 -1.00
C PHE A 371 2.84 -7.10 -1.37
N ARG A 372 4.17 -6.98 -1.20
CA ARG A 372 5.15 -8.04 -1.44
C ARG A 372 5.05 -8.61 -2.86
N THR A 373 4.76 -7.75 -3.85
CA THR A 373 4.43 -8.20 -5.21
C THR A 373 5.62 -8.76 -5.98
N MET A 374 6.83 -8.63 -5.45
CA MET A 374 8.07 -9.17 -6.04
C MET A 374 8.43 -10.54 -5.46
N THR A 375 7.76 -10.97 -4.39
CA THR A 375 7.90 -12.33 -3.84
C THR A 375 6.99 -13.29 -4.61
N ASP A 376 7.32 -14.58 -4.58
CA ASP A 376 6.51 -15.67 -5.13
C ASP A 376 5.08 -15.77 -4.57
N PHE A 377 4.77 -15.06 -3.47
CA PHE A 377 3.43 -15.05 -2.89
C PHE A 377 3.07 -13.66 -2.35
N PRO A 378 2.59 -12.75 -3.22
CA PRO A 378 2.08 -11.45 -2.83
C PRO A 378 0.96 -11.54 -1.80
N ARG A 379 0.90 -10.61 -0.83
CA ARG A 379 -0.11 -10.64 0.25
C ARG A 379 -0.57 -9.24 0.63
N TYR A 380 -1.79 -9.16 1.13
CA TYR A 380 -2.28 -7.92 1.73
C TYR A 380 -1.53 -7.61 3.04
N PRO A 381 -1.20 -6.33 3.31
CA PRO A 381 -0.59 -5.92 4.56
C PRO A 381 -1.53 -6.21 5.74
N ARG A 382 -0.94 -6.71 6.83
CA ARG A 382 -1.64 -7.04 8.08
C ARG A 382 -2.12 -5.74 8.78
N PRO A 383 -3.15 -5.81 9.64
CA PRO A 383 -3.56 -4.67 10.46
C PRO A 383 -2.40 -4.18 11.34
N ASP A 384 -2.26 -2.85 11.49
CA ASP A 384 -1.09 -2.16 12.06
C ASP A 384 -0.79 -2.51 13.53
N SER A 385 -1.69 -3.17 14.25
CA SER A 385 -1.59 -3.39 15.71
C SER A 385 -0.49 -4.38 16.17
N ALA A 386 0.21 -5.05 15.25
CA ALA A 386 1.23 -6.05 15.60
C ALA A 386 2.69 -5.63 15.31
N HIS A 387 2.95 -4.60 14.47
CA HIS A 387 4.31 -4.30 14.00
C HIS A 387 4.97 -3.09 14.67
N ASP A 388 4.21 -2.14 15.22
CA ASP A 388 4.78 -0.85 15.65
C ASP A 388 5.77 -0.99 16.82
N GLY A 389 5.58 -1.94 17.73
CA GLY A 389 6.53 -2.15 18.83
C GLY A 389 7.75 -2.99 18.45
N VAL A 390 7.51 -4.17 17.86
CA VAL A 390 8.55 -5.19 17.64
C VAL A 390 9.49 -4.80 16.49
N ALA A 391 8.96 -4.30 15.38
CA ALA A 391 9.78 -3.93 14.24
C ALA A 391 10.70 -2.73 14.56
N LEU A 392 10.21 -1.76 15.34
CA LEU A 392 11.04 -0.62 15.77
C LEU A 392 12.20 -1.06 16.67
N ARG A 393 12.02 -2.06 17.55
CA ARG A 393 13.11 -2.60 18.36
C ARG A 393 14.19 -3.28 17.50
N ASN A 394 13.79 -3.93 16.41
CA ASN A 394 14.69 -4.73 15.57
C ASN A 394 15.39 -3.94 14.44
N ILE A 395 14.92 -2.74 14.10
CA ILE A 395 15.40 -1.98 12.94
C ILE A 395 16.17 -0.71 13.39
N PRO A 396 17.43 -0.52 12.94
CA PRO A 396 18.19 0.70 13.20
C PRO A 396 17.66 1.90 12.40
N THR A 397 17.96 3.12 12.83
CA THR A 397 17.61 4.34 12.07
C THR A 397 18.30 4.39 10.72
N ALA A 398 19.59 4.05 10.69
CA ALA A 398 20.36 3.85 9.47
C ALA A 398 20.60 2.36 9.27
N LEU A 399 20.22 1.84 8.10
CA LEU A 399 20.40 0.43 7.78
C LEU A 399 21.88 0.04 7.86
N TRP A 400 22.15 -1.22 8.23
CA TRP A 400 23.50 -1.77 8.30
C TRP A 400 24.28 -1.49 7.01
N ARG A 401 25.55 -1.07 7.16
CA ARG A 401 26.36 -0.57 6.03
C ARG A 401 26.67 -1.67 5.02
N ASP A 402 26.90 -2.90 5.49
CA ASP A 402 27.10 -4.09 4.65
C ASP A 402 25.88 -4.35 3.75
N TRP A 403 24.68 -4.37 4.31
CA TRP A 403 23.42 -4.48 3.57
C TRP A 403 23.19 -3.31 2.61
N SER A 404 23.44 -2.08 3.08
CA SER A 404 23.22 -0.87 2.27
C SER A 404 24.14 -0.81 1.06
N LEU A 405 25.40 -1.23 1.22
CA LEU A 405 26.36 -1.32 0.12
C LEU A 405 26.00 -2.44 -0.84
N ARG A 406 25.53 -3.60 -0.35
CA ARG A 406 25.09 -4.72 -1.20
C ARG A 406 23.86 -4.36 -2.03
N LEU A 407 22.92 -3.58 -1.49
CA LEU A 407 21.70 -3.15 -2.18
C LEU A 407 21.93 -2.02 -3.21
N VAL A 408 23.03 -1.27 -3.13
CA VAL A 408 23.25 -0.05 -3.94
C VAL A 408 24.68 0.05 -4.49
N ALA A 409 24.83 -0.06 -5.82
CA ALA A 409 26.12 -0.11 -6.51
C ALA A 409 26.92 1.22 -6.55
N ARG A 410 26.27 2.32 -6.94
CA ARG A 410 26.91 3.62 -7.19
C ARG A 410 26.04 4.75 -6.66
N GLN A 411 26.55 5.47 -5.67
CA GLN A 411 25.78 6.51 -5.00
C GLN A 411 26.20 7.90 -5.50
N ARG A 412 25.25 8.65 -6.08
CA ARG A 412 25.37 10.12 -6.23
C ARG A 412 25.03 10.84 -4.91
N VAL A 413 24.57 10.09 -3.91
CA VAL A 413 24.12 10.53 -2.60
C VAL A 413 25.09 9.97 -1.54
N HIS A 414 25.19 10.62 -0.38
CA HIS A 414 26.05 10.14 0.70
C HIS A 414 25.53 8.81 1.29
N LEU A 415 26.43 7.92 1.70
CA LEU A 415 26.11 6.59 2.25
C LEU A 415 25.14 6.67 3.44
N ASP A 416 25.38 7.57 4.38
CA ASP A 416 24.54 7.73 5.57
C ASP A 416 23.08 8.07 5.21
N THR A 417 22.86 8.84 4.13
CA THR A 417 21.50 9.13 3.63
C THR A 417 20.87 7.90 3.01
N VAL A 418 21.64 7.09 2.28
CA VAL A 418 21.15 5.83 1.70
C VAL A 418 20.77 4.85 2.82
N CYS A 419 21.65 4.64 3.80
CA CYS A 419 21.36 3.78 4.96
C CYS A 419 20.08 4.22 5.68
N SER A 420 19.95 5.53 5.95
CA SER A 420 18.76 6.11 6.60
C SER A 420 17.49 5.99 5.76
N SER A 421 17.62 5.93 4.43
CA SER A 421 16.49 5.76 3.53
C SER A 421 16.03 4.33 3.36
N LEU A 422 16.91 3.35 3.59
CA LEU A 422 16.58 1.94 3.45
C LEU A 422 15.84 1.38 4.67
N SER A 423 16.18 1.80 5.90
CA SER A 423 15.50 1.32 7.12
C SER A 423 13.98 1.52 7.13
N PRO A 424 13.42 2.70 6.75
CA PRO A 424 11.97 2.88 6.65
C PRO A 424 11.28 1.92 5.67
N LEU A 425 12.02 1.40 4.67
CA LEU A 425 11.46 0.44 3.72
C LEU A 425 11.18 -0.91 4.38
N LEU A 426 11.94 -1.31 5.40
CA LEU A 426 11.69 -2.53 6.16
C LEU A 426 10.39 -2.45 6.97
N LEU A 427 10.06 -1.26 7.50
CA LEU A 427 8.83 -1.05 8.28
C LEU A 427 7.56 -1.10 7.44
N ILE A 428 7.62 -0.78 6.15
CA ILE A 428 6.43 -0.76 5.29
C ILE A 428 6.15 -2.10 4.61
N VAL A 429 7.11 -3.04 4.62
CA VAL A 429 6.94 -4.37 4.04
C VAL A 429 5.85 -5.12 4.81
N GLY A 430 4.72 -5.40 4.14
CA GLY A 430 3.58 -6.07 4.78
C GLY A 430 2.79 -5.23 5.79
N ALA A 431 3.02 -3.92 5.91
CA ALA A 431 2.33 -3.02 6.84
C ALA A 431 1.58 -1.89 6.12
N ARG A 432 0.51 -1.34 6.74
CA ARG A 432 -0.25 -0.22 6.12
C ARG A 432 0.38 1.14 6.42
N MET A 433 1.38 1.18 7.29
CA MET A 433 2.16 2.36 7.67
C MET A 433 2.67 3.17 6.46
N PRO A 434 2.32 4.46 6.33
CA PRO A 434 2.89 5.34 5.32
C PRO A 434 4.40 5.51 5.48
N VAL A 435 5.13 5.63 4.36
CA VAL A 435 6.60 5.81 4.37
C VAL A 435 7.02 7.03 5.20
N ALA A 436 6.26 8.12 5.13
CA ALA A 436 6.54 9.34 5.89
C ALA A 436 6.46 9.11 7.41
N ASP A 437 5.57 8.23 7.87
CA ASP A 437 5.45 7.91 9.28
C ASP A 437 6.52 6.92 9.71
N ALA A 438 6.87 5.94 8.85
CA ALA A 438 8.04 5.07 9.06
C ALA A 438 9.34 5.87 9.26
N CYS A 439 9.56 6.92 8.45
CA CYS A 439 10.69 7.83 8.63
C CYS A 439 10.66 8.55 9.99
N LYS A 440 9.49 9.00 10.47
CA LYS A 440 9.36 9.67 11.77
C LYS A 440 9.62 8.71 12.93
N HIS A 441 9.08 7.49 12.87
CA HIS A 441 9.27 6.49 13.92
C HIS A 441 10.74 6.08 14.09
N LEU A 442 11.53 6.14 13.03
CA LEU A 442 12.98 5.91 13.06
C LEU A 442 13.81 7.16 13.41
N GLY A 443 13.20 8.21 13.96
CA GLY A 443 13.91 9.40 14.44
C GLY A 443 14.09 10.52 13.39
N GLY A 444 13.46 10.41 12.21
CA GLY A 444 13.42 11.50 11.23
C GLY A 444 14.76 11.83 10.58
N ALA A 445 15.69 10.87 10.53
CA ALA A 445 17.05 11.05 10.00
C ALA A 445 17.10 11.48 8.52
N VAL A 446 16.05 11.18 7.75
CA VAL A 446 15.98 11.49 6.32
C VAL A 446 14.77 12.35 5.98
N LYS A 447 14.99 13.37 5.13
CA LYS A 447 13.92 14.23 4.64
C LYS A 447 13.08 13.48 3.61
N ALA A 448 11.78 13.81 3.53
CA ALA A 448 10.87 13.19 2.57
C ALA A 448 11.37 13.28 1.11
N SER A 449 12.00 14.39 0.70
CA SER A 449 12.58 14.54 -0.64
C SER A 449 13.75 13.60 -0.92
N GLN A 450 14.59 13.33 0.08
CA GLN A 450 15.69 12.38 -0.02
C GLN A 450 15.14 10.94 -0.06
N GLN A 451 14.13 10.64 0.76
CA GLN A 451 13.47 9.33 0.76
C GLN A 451 12.87 8.98 -0.60
N THR A 452 12.12 9.91 -1.20
CA THR A 452 11.56 9.72 -2.54
C THR A 452 12.67 9.56 -3.58
N MET A 453 13.73 10.38 -3.52
CA MET A 453 14.85 10.29 -4.46
C MET A 453 15.54 8.92 -4.42
N VAL A 454 15.83 8.40 -3.22
CA VAL A 454 16.48 7.09 -3.06
C VAL A 454 15.55 5.98 -3.54
N LEU A 455 14.29 5.99 -3.12
CA LEU A 455 13.32 4.97 -3.54
C LEU A 455 13.09 4.96 -5.06
N ASP A 456 13.00 6.13 -5.71
CA ASP A 456 12.88 6.26 -7.15
C ASP A 456 14.16 5.82 -7.89
N ALA A 457 15.33 5.98 -7.27
CA ALA A 457 16.59 5.49 -7.83
C ALA A 457 16.66 3.95 -7.76
N LEU A 458 16.24 3.34 -6.64
CA LEU A 458 16.15 1.89 -6.51
C LEU A 458 15.14 1.31 -7.49
N HIS A 459 13.97 1.95 -7.62
CA HIS A 459 12.89 1.45 -8.47
C HIS A 459 13.22 1.50 -9.97
N ARG A 460 14.03 2.47 -10.41
CA ARG A 460 14.50 2.58 -11.79
C ARG A 460 15.69 1.66 -12.10
N HIS A 461 16.26 0.99 -11.11
CA HIS A 461 17.37 0.07 -11.33
C HIS A 461 16.87 -1.19 -12.04
N PRO A 462 17.61 -1.75 -13.03
CA PRO A 462 17.21 -2.97 -13.73
C PRO A 462 16.97 -4.16 -12.78
N LEU A 463 17.78 -4.26 -11.74
CA LEU A 463 17.67 -5.28 -10.69
C LEU A 463 16.65 -4.94 -9.58
N TRP A 464 15.66 -4.06 -9.83
CA TRP A 464 14.67 -3.68 -8.81
C TRP A 464 13.95 -4.88 -8.19
N HIS A 465 13.63 -5.91 -9.00
CA HIS A 465 13.00 -7.13 -8.53
C HIS A 465 13.83 -7.78 -7.40
N ASN A 466 15.11 -8.00 -7.63
CA ASN A 466 16.04 -8.60 -6.65
C ASN A 466 16.25 -7.69 -5.43
N ILE A 467 16.31 -6.36 -5.61
CA ILE A 467 16.43 -5.40 -4.51
C ILE A 467 15.20 -5.45 -3.60
N ALA A 468 13.99 -5.44 -4.19
CA ALA A 468 12.74 -5.48 -3.44
C ALA A 468 12.56 -6.83 -2.73
N GLU A 469 12.96 -7.93 -3.38
CA GLU A 469 13.00 -9.26 -2.78
C GLU A 469 13.97 -9.30 -1.59
N ALA A 470 15.19 -8.77 -1.74
CA ALA A 470 16.18 -8.70 -0.65
C ALA A 470 15.67 -7.89 0.55
N ILE A 471 15.03 -6.73 0.32
CA ILE A 471 14.40 -5.94 1.39
C ILE A 471 13.28 -6.73 2.06
N THR A 472 12.49 -7.49 1.29
CA THR A 472 11.39 -8.29 1.83
C THR A 472 11.89 -9.47 2.66
N ARG A 473 12.88 -10.22 2.17
CA ARG A 473 13.54 -11.32 2.91
C ARG A 473 14.20 -10.83 4.19
N LEU A 474 14.83 -9.65 4.15
CA LEU A 474 15.41 -9.03 5.33
C LEU A 474 14.34 -8.68 6.38
N ALA A 475 13.22 -8.09 5.95
CA ALA A 475 12.12 -7.78 6.86
C ALA A 475 11.52 -9.06 7.48
N ASP A 476 11.32 -10.12 6.70
CA ASP A 476 10.81 -11.40 7.20
C ASP A 476 11.79 -12.10 8.14
N HIS A 477 13.09 -12.03 7.84
CA HIS A 477 14.14 -12.55 8.72
C HIS A 477 14.11 -11.87 10.09
N LEU A 478 13.95 -10.55 10.14
CA LEU A 478 13.89 -9.79 11.40
C LEU A 478 12.61 -10.06 12.22
N ILE A 479 11.54 -10.53 11.57
CA ILE A 479 10.33 -10.99 12.26
C ILE A 479 10.56 -12.39 12.85
N ALA A 480 11.19 -13.29 12.10
CA ALA A 480 11.45 -14.66 12.54
C ALA A 480 12.61 -14.76 13.56
N ASN A 481 13.63 -13.92 13.39
CA ASN A 481 14.86 -13.87 14.18
C ASN A 481 15.09 -12.40 14.61
N PRO A 482 14.53 -11.97 15.75
CA PRO A 482 14.71 -10.62 16.26
C PRO A 482 16.19 -10.22 16.41
N SER A 483 16.47 -8.93 16.27
CA SER A 483 17.82 -8.39 16.48
C SER A 483 18.25 -8.60 17.94
N PRO A 484 19.50 -8.97 18.21
CA PRO A 484 20.04 -9.00 19.58
C PRO A 484 20.21 -7.60 20.19
N ILE A 485 20.09 -6.54 19.39
CA ILE A 485 20.11 -5.13 19.83
C ILE A 485 18.69 -4.57 19.76
N ASP A 486 18.19 -4.01 20.87
CA ASP A 486 17.00 -3.16 20.89
C ASP A 486 17.36 -1.74 20.42
N TYR A 487 17.22 -1.50 19.11
CA TYR A 487 17.51 -0.22 18.49
C TYR A 487 16.55 0.90 18.95
N GLN A 488 15.34 0.57 19.39
CA GLN A 488 14.42 1.57 19.93
C GLN A 488 14.95 2.12 21.25
N ARG A 489 15.46 1.24 22.13
CA ARG A 489 16.15 1.64 23.35
C ARG A 489 17.43 2.40 23.06
N ARG A 490 18.28 1.90 22.16
CA ARG A 490 19.55 2.59 21.78
C ARG A 490 19.32 3.99 21.24
N ARG A 491 18.19 4.24 20.55
CA ARG A 491 17.83 5.58 20.06
C ARG A 491 17.56 6.60 21.16
N GLN A 492 17.10 6.14 22.32
CA GLN A 492 16.64 6.98 23.43
C GLN A 492 17.73 7.23 24.49
N LEU A 493 18.92 6.64 24.32
CA LEU A 493 20.05 6.84 25.24
C LEU A 493 20.65 8.25 25.16
N HIS A 494 21.25 8.70 26.27
CA HIS A 494 21.95 9.97 26.38
C HIS A 494 23.45 9.81 26.10
N TYR A 495 23.93 10.29 24.95
CA TYR A 495 25.32 10.08 24.51
C TYR A 495 26.33 11.15 24.99
N GLU A 496 25.93 12.04 25.91
CA GLU A 496 26.80 13.13 26.39
C GLU A 496 28.04 12.61 27.13
N GLY A 497 27.90 11.50 27.88
CA GLY A 497 29.01 10.83 28.58
C GLY A 497 29.86 9.90 27.69
N LEU A 498 29.52 9.74 26.41
CA LEU A 498 30.23 8.81 25.52
C LEU A 498 31.69 9.24 25.33
N LEU A 499 32.61 8.33 25.70
CA LEU A 499 34.06 8.47 25.63
C LEU A 499 34.53 9.74 26.39
N PRO A 500 34.81 9.72 27.71
CA PRO A 500 35.28 10.88 28.50
C PRO A 500 36.67 11.44 28.11
N PRO A 501 36.99 12.73 28.36
CA PRO A 501 38.24 13.37 27.89
C PRO A 501 39.51 12.67 28.35
N GLU A 502 39.50 12.23 29.60
CA GLU A 502 40.62 11.59 30.28
C GLU A 502 40.91 10.21 29.66
N VAL A 503 39.84 9.46 29.38
CA VAL A 503 39.88 8.16 28.71
C VAL A 503 40.43 8.30 27.29
N TRP A 504 39.96 9.31 26.54
CA TRP A 504 40.46 9.55 25.19
C TRP A 504 41.93 9.97 25.15
N ALA A 505 42.41 10.73 26.15
CA ALA A 505 43.82 11.06 26.27
C ALA A 505 44.67 9.79 26.43
N GLN A 506 44.27 8.87 27.33
CA GLN A 506 44.95 7.59 27.52
C GLN A 506 44.97 6.72 26.26
N ILE A 507 43.84 6.64 25.54
CA ILE A 507 43.74 5.90 24.28
C ILE A 507 44.66 6.50 23.21
N ARG A 508 44.71 7.84 23.11
CA ARG A 508 45.57 8.53 22.15
C ARG A 508 47.06 8.31 22.42
N ASP A 509 47.46 8.33 23.69
CA ASP A 509 48.85 8.14 24.10
C ASP A 509 49.33 6.71 23.79
N ARG A 510 48.47 5.71 24.01
CA ARG A 510 48.75 4.30 23.69
C ARG A 510 48.77 4.00 22.19
N ALA A 511 47.92 4.68 21.41
CA ALA A 511 47.75 4.41 19.97
C ALA A 511 48.61 5.30 19.05
N ASP A 512 49.52 6.13 19.59
CA ASP A 512 50.36 7.10 18.87
C ASP A 512 49.59 7.91 17.80
N LEU A 513 48.39 8.39 18.15
CA LEU A 513 47.50 9.14 17.24
C LEU A 513 47.96 10.60 17.04
N GLY A 514 49.27 10.85 16.95
CA GLY A 514 49.93 12.09 16.49
C GLY A 514 49.50 13.44 17.10
N ARG A 515 50.07 14.53 16.55
CA ARG A 515 49.79 15.95 16.90
C ARG A 515 48.43 16.46 16.39
N THR A 516 47.43 15.59 16.26
CA THR A 516 46.08 16.01 15.91
C THR A 516 45.44 16.71 17.11
N ASP A 517 44.62 17.73 16.89
CA ASP A 517 43.87 18.41 17.96
C ASP A 517 43.10 17.36 18.80
N ALA A 518 43.42 17.31 20.10
CA ALA A 518 42.92 16.32 21.04
C ALA A 518 41.40 16.31 21.11
N ASN A 519 40.80 17.50 21.17
CA ASN A 519 39.36 17.65 21.26
C ASN A 519 38.70 17.35 19.90
N ARG A 520 39.30 17.76 18.79
CA ARG A 520 38.72 17.46 17.46
C ARG A 520 38.71 15.97 17.16
N SER A 521 39.82 15.28 17.41
CA SER A 521 39.94 13.82 17.20
C SER A 521 38.99 13.06 18.11
N ARG A 522 38.79 13.53 19.35
CA ARG A 522 37.78 13.03 20.29
C ARG A 522 36.37 13.11 19.72
N GLN A 523 35.95 14.27 19.22
CA GLN A 523 34.59 14.43 18.68
C GLN A 523 34.35 13.55 17.44
N LEU A 524 35.38 13.30 16.62
CA LEU A 524 35.32 12.38 15.49
C LEU A 524 35.23 10.91 15.94
N ALA A 525 35.97 10.52 16.97
CA ALA A 525 35.87 9.18 17.57
C ALA A 525 34.50 8.98 18.24
N ARG A 526 33.98 10.00 18.94
CA ARG A 526 32.64 9.99 19.54
C ARG A 526 31.55 9.84 18.49
N SER A 527 31.64 10.54 17.34
CA SER A 527 30.63 10.42 16.29
C SER A 527 30.68 9.07 15.58
N TRP A 528 31.87 8.47 15.46
CA TRP A 528 32.02 7.09 14.99
C TRP A 528 31.43 6.06 15.98
N LEU A 529 31.75 6.18 17.27
CA LEU A 529 31.18 5.32 18.32
C LEU A 529 29.66 5.48 18.43
N PHE A 530 29.15 6.72 18.33
CA PHE A 530 27.73 7.00 18.35
C PHE A 530 26.99 6.24 17.25
N GLU A 531 27.48 6.29 16.00
CA GLU A 531 26.85 5.57 14.90
C GLU A 531 26.86 4.05 15.12
N ARG A 532 27.98 3.52 15.63
CA ARG A 532 28.18 2.09 15.91
C ARG A 532 27.26 1.57 17.01
N ILE A 533 27.09 2.33 18.10
CA ILE A 533 26.28 1.97 19.28
C ILE A 533 24.78 2.19 19.04
N SER A 534 24.42 3.31 18.42
CA SER A 534 23.03 3.77 18.31
C SER A 534 22.28 3.23 17.09
N GLY A 535 23.01 2.88 16.03
CA GLY A 535 22.43 2.64 14.71
C GLY A 535 21.83 3.90 14.07
N GLN A 536 22.18 5.10 14.55
CA GLN A 536 21.80 6.38 13.97
C GLN A 536 22.95 7.01 13.17
N PRO A 537 22.65 7.82 12.13
CA PRO A 537 23.68 8.57 11.41
C PRO A 537 24.50 9.45 12.35
N ALA A 538 25.81 9.49 12.15
CA ALA A 538 26.71 10.29 12.97
C ALA A 538 26.35 11.80 13.02
N GLU A 539 25.70 12.32 11.98
CA GLU A 539 25.21 13.70 11.93
C GLU A 539 24.18 14.02 13.02
N MET A 540 23.45 13.01 13.52
CA MET A 540 22.45 13.19 14.60
C MET A 540 23.09 13.35 15.99
N SER A 541 24.36 13.00 16.15
CA SER A 541 25.06 13.06 17.45
C SER A 541 25.31 14.49 17.96
N GLY A 542 25.35 15.47 17.07
CA GLY A 542 25.74 16.85 17.40
C GLY A 542 27.24 17.09 17.61
N PHE A 543 28.05 16.04 17.86
CA PHE A 543 29.48 16.13 18.22
C PHE A 543 30.35 16.83 17.17
N THR A 544 30.03 16.66 15.88
CA THR A 544 30.85 17.17 14.78
C THR A 544 30.26 18.40 14.09
N THR A 545 29.23 19.03 14.66
CA THR A 545 28.52 20.18 14.06
C THR A 545 29.44 21.35 13.69
N GLN A 546 30.48 21.59 14.50
CA GLN A 546 31.46 22.66 14.28
C GLN A 546 32.66 22.25 13.42
N ILE A 547 32.74 20.98 13.00
CA ILE A 547 33.89 20.44 12.25
C ILE A 547 33.59 20.47 10.75
N ARG A 548 34.29 21.34 10.02
CA ARG A 548 34.19 21.38 8.54
C ARG A 548 34.66 20.06 7.93
N ARG A 549 33.86 19.49 7.02
CA ARG A 549 34.14 18.21 6.34
C ARG A 549 34.39 17.07 7.34
N ALA A 550 33.60 17.02 8.42
CA ALA A 550 33.71 16.02 9.47
C ALA A 550 33.73 14.58 8.94
N HIS A 551 32.88 14.24 7.95
CA HIS A 551 32.85 12.91 7.33
C HIS A 551 34.23 12.49 6.81
N ARG A 552 34.93 13.37 6.09
CA ARG A 552 36.26 13.08 5.54
C ARG A 552 37.31 12.93 6.63
N GLN A 553 37.28 13.79 7.63
CA GLN A 553 38.21 13.71 8.76
C GLN A 553 37.95 12.47 9.63
N ARG A 554 36.70 12.00 9.69
CA ARG A 554 36.33 10.74 10.32
C ARG A 554 36.85 9.56 9.51
N ASP A 555 36.68 9.57 8.18
CA ASP A 555 37.29 8.56 7.30
C ASP A 555 38.81 8.50 7.52
N ASP A 556 39.51 9.64 7.51
CA ASP A 556 40.95 9.73 7.78
C ASP A 556 41.33 9.20 9.18
N LEU A 557 40.42 9.23 10.16
CA LEU A 557 40.62 8.66 11.48
C LEU A 557 40.44 7.14 11.47
N VAL A 558 39.40 6.64 10.79
CA VAL A 558 39.13 5.21 10.62
C VAL A 558 40.28 4.52 9.89
N GLU A 559 40.88 5.18 8.90
CA GLU A 559 42.05 4.69 8.17
C GLU A 559 43.30 4.48 9.07
N ARG A 560 43.31 5.05 10.28
CA ARG A 560 44.39 4.89 11.27
C ARG A 560 44.09 3.84 12.34
N PHE A 561 42.94 3.18 12.27
CA PHE A 561 42.55 2.19 13.26
C PHE A 561 43.39 0.92 13.16
N THR A 562 43.85 0.45 14.33
CA THR A 562 44.52 -0.85 14.53
C THR A 562 43.56 -1.79 15.26
N PRO A 563 43.80 -3.12 15.21
CA PRO A 563 43.03 -4.09 15.99
C PRO A 563 42.92 -3.69 17.47
N ASP A 564 44.02 -3.29 18.11
CA ASP A 564 44.06 -2.90 19.52
C ASP A 564 43.25 -1.62 19.81
N LEU A 565 43.31 -0.65 18.90
CA LEU A 565 42.55 0.60 19.05
C LEU A 565 41.05 0.34 18.92
N ILE A 566 40.63 -0.47 17.94
CA ILE A 566 39.21 -0.85 17.81
C ILE A 566 38.76 -1.65 19.03
N ALA A 567 39.54 -2.63 19.50
CA ALA A 567 39.20 -3.42 20.69
C ALA A 567 39.06 -2.52 21.93
N THR A 568 39.94 -1.54 22.10
CA THR A 568 39.85 -0.57 23.20
C THR A 568 38.60 0.31 23.09
N LEU A 569 38.29 0.81 21.89
CA LEU A 569 37.10 1.62 21.63
C LEU A 569 35.79 0.81 21.79
N ASP A 570 35.76 -0.44 21.37
CA ASP A 570 34.62 -1.35 21.56
C ASP A 570 34.47 -1.72 23.05
N GLY A 571 35.57 -1.84 23.82
CA GLY A 571 35.53 -1.98 25.28
C GLY A 571 34.91 -0.76 25.97
N GLU A 572 35.26 0.45 25.53
CA GLU A 572 34.66 1.70 26.00
C GLU A 572 33.17 1.82 25.63
N ALA A 573 32.78 1.34 24.43
CA ALA A 573 31.40 1.27 24.02
C ALA A 573 30.58 0.32 24.91
N THR A 574 31.13 -0.85 25.24
CA THR A 574 30.50 -1.81 26.15
C THR A 574 30.34 -1.23 27.56
N ARG A 575 31.37 -0.55 28.08
CA ARG A 575 31.29 0.14 29.37
C ARG A 575 30.19 1.19 29.38
N PHE A 576 30.15 2.05 28.35
CA PHE A 576 29.11 3.06 28.21
C PHE A 576 27.70 2.44 28.21
N LEU A 577 27.51 1.29 27.57
CA LEU A 577 26.24 0.57 27.55
C LEU A 577 25.87 0.01 28.93
N HIS A 578 26.83 -0.56 29.65
CA HIS A 578 26.63 -1.03 31.03
C HIS A 578 26.25 0.12 31.97
N ASP A 579 26.90 1.28 31.85
CA ASP A 579 26.57 2.49 32.62
C ASP A 579 25.12 2.97 32.37
N HIS A 580 24.55 2.61 31.21
CA HIS A 580 23.16 2.89 30.84
C HIS A 580 22.20 1.69 31.07
N ASN A 581 22.61 0.69 31.87
CA ASN A 581 21.84 -0.51 32.18
C ASN A 581 21.48 -1.37 30.96
N VAL A 582 22.32 -1.38 29.91
CA VAL A 582 22.17 -2.23 28.74
C VAL A 582 23.18 -3.38 28.82
N PHE A 583 22.69 -4.56 29.23
CA PHE A 583 23.48 -5.78 29.36
C PHE A 583 23.11 -6.79 28.25
N ASN A 584 24.05 -7.67 27.91
CA ASN A 584 23.88 -8.78 26.95
C ASN A 584 23.53 -8.38 25.50
N GLU A 585 23.67 -7.11 25.14
CA GLU A 585 23.59 -6.66 23.75
C GLU A 585 25.00 -6.41 23.19
N PRO A 586 25.32 -6.85 21.98
CA PRO A 586 26.58 -6.49 21.35
C PRO A 586 26.64 -4.97 21.06
N VAL A 587 27.85 -4.43 20.92
CA VAL A 587 28.06 -3.02 20.53
C VAL A 587 27.47 -2.75 19.14
N ARG A 588 27.71 -3.66 18.20
CA ARG A 588 27.18 -3.67 16.83
C ARG A 588 26.71 -5.06 16.46
N TRP A 589 25.75 -5.13 15.55
CA TRP A 589 25.27 -6.36 14.94
C TRP A 589 24.68 -6.04 13.56
N SER A 590 24.74 -6.98 12.61
CA SER A 590 24.01 -6.95 11.35
C SER A 590 23.51 -8.36 10.99
N PRO A 591 22.37 -8.48 10.27
CA PRO A 591 21.87 -9.76 9.79
C PRO A 591 22.85 -10.40 8.79
N PRO A 592 22.93 -11.74 8.72
CA PRO A 592 23.85 -12.42 7.82
C PRO A 592 23.47 -12.17 6.35
N LEU A 593 24.45 -11.85 5.51
CA LEU A 593 24.24 -11.64 4.06
C LEU A 593 23.89 -12.94 3.31
N SER A 594 24.02 -14.11 3.94
CA SER A 594 23.62 -15.40 3.35
C SER A 594 22.14 -15.45 2.97
N ILE A 595 21.28 -14.63 3.60
CA ILE A 595 19.84 -14.47 3.31
C ILE A 595 19.58 -14.08 1.84
N VAL A 596 20.55 -13.43 1.18
CA VAL A 596 20.44 -12.89 -0.18
C VAL A 596 21.60 -13.34 -1.07
N SER A 597 22.27 -14.45 -0.71
CA SER A 597 23.43 -14.98 -1.44
C SER A 597 23.06 -15.50 -2.83
N ASP A 598 21.83 -15.97 -3.01
CA ASP A 598 21.25 -16.44 -4.28
C ASP A 598 20.80 -15.30 -5.21
N LEU A 599 20.73 -14.05 -4.71
CA LEU A 599 20.24 -12.92 -5.47
C LEU A 599 21.39 -12.12 -6.13
N GLU A 600 21.24 -11.82 -7.42
CA GLU A 600 22.08 -10.84 -8.10
C GLU A 600 21.68 -9.43 -7.63
N LEU A 601 22.55 -8.80 -6.83
CA LEU A 601 22.33 -7.45 -6.28
C LEU A 601 23.34 -6.44 -6.84
N PRO A 602 22.99 -5.13 -6.87
CA PRO A 602 23.80 -4.12 -7.54
C PRO A 602 25.18 -3.90 -6.91
N GLY A 603 25.26 -3.96 -5.58
CA GLY A 603 26.50 -3.76 -4.84
C GLY A 603 27.42 -4.98 -4.89
N PRO A 604 28.73 -4.82 -4.70
CA PRO A 604 29.64 -5.96 -4.67
C PRO A 604 29.37 -6.86 -3.46
N ASP A 605 29.71 -8.14 -3.60
CA ASP A 605 29.83 -9.03 -2.44
C ASP A 605 31.15 -8.76 -1.73
N LEU A 606 31.06 -8.36 -0.46
CA LEU A 606 32.24 -8.05 0.36
C LEU A 606 33.03 -9.30 0.73
N ALA A 607 32.39 -10.48 0.74
CA ALA A 607 33.07 -11.75 1.00
C ALA A 607 34.03 -12.15 -0.14
N ALA A 608 33.84 -11.60 -1.34
CA ALA A 608 34.73 -11.84 -2.47
C ALA A 608 36.08 -11.12 -2.35
N VAL A 609 36.22 -10.13 -1.47
CA VAL A 609 37.48 -9.43 -1.23
C VAL A 609 38.27 -10.16 -0.14
N SER A 610 39.35 -10.82 -0.56
CA SER A 610 40.30 -11.46 0.36
C SER A 610 40.92 -10.42 1.31
N THR A 611 40.79 -10.65 2.62
CA THR A 611 41.35 -9.77 3.66
C THR A 611 42.87 -9.72 3.59
N SER A 612 43.52 -10.84 3.29
CA SER A 612 44.97 -10.93 3.10
C SER A 612 45.44 -10.09 1.92
N ASP A 613 44.74 -10.16 0.78
CA ASP A 613 45.10 -9.38 -0.41
C ASP A 613 44.82 -7.89 -0.21
N LEU A 614 43.75 -7.55 0.50
CA LEU A 614 43.45 -6.18 0.90
C LEU A 614 44.59 -5.60 1.75
N HIS A 615 45.05 -6.34 2.75
CA HIS A 615 46.14 -5.92 3.62
C HIS A 615 47.47 -5.83 2.84
N LEU A 616 47.74 -6.76 1.92
CA LEU A 616 48.91 -6.71 1.03
C LEU A 616 48.90 -5.46 0.15
N ALA A 617 47.76 -5.14 -0.47
CA ALA A 617 47.61 -3.97 -1.33
C ALA A 617 47.81 -2.64 -0.59
N LEU A 618 47.43 -2.57 0.68
CA LEU A 618 47.58 -1.36 1.48
C LEU A 618 48.98 -1.24 2.11
N ASN A 619 49.54 -2.34 2.63
CA ASN A 619 50.82 -2.32 3.35
C ASN A 619 52.04 -2.49 2.44
N VAL A 620 52.02 -3.42 1.49
CA VAL A 620 53.20 -3.77 0.69
C VAL A 620 53.29 -2.90 -0.56
N THR A 621 52.20 -2.73 -1.29
CA THR A 621 52.18 -1.91 -2.51
C THR A 621 51.85 -0.43 -2.25
N SER A 622 51.57 -0.07 -0.98
CA SER A 622 51.28 1.31 -0.54
C SER A 622 50.18 2.00 -1.36
N MET A 623 49.17 1.24 -1.81
CA MET A 623 48.06 1.80 -2.59
C MET A 623 47.17 2.69 -1.71
N THR A 624 46.69 3.79 -2.26
CA THR A 624 45.62 4.59 -1.61
C THR A 624 44.30 3.83 -1.60
N ILE A 625 43.38 4.10 -0.67
CA ILE A 625 42.04 3.48 -0.65
C ILE A 625 41.31 3.59 -1.99
N ALA A 626 41.43 4.72 -2.67
CA ALA A 626 40.83 4.90 -4.00
C ALA A 626 41.49 4.00 -5.07
N ALA A 627 42.79 3.75 -4.96
CA ALA A 627 43.50 2.83 -5.83
C ALA A 627 43.16 1.36 -5.51
N THR A 628 43.14 0.99 -4.23
CA THR A 628 42.74 -0.35 -3.77
C THR A 628 41.31 -0.68 -4.15
N ALA A 629 40.38 0.26 -3.99
CA ALA A 629 39.00 0.14 -4.43
C ALA A 629 38.91 -0.15 -5.95
N ARG A 630 39.69 0.56 -6.77
CA ARG A 630 39.77 0.28 -8.22
C ARG A 630 40.41 -1.07 -8.53
N HIS A 631 41.42 -1.49 -7.76
CA HIS A 631 42.09 -2.78 -7.94
C HIS A 631 41.12 -3.96 -7.73
N PHE A 632 40.29 -3.91 -6.68
CA PHE A 632 39.27 -4.93 -6.41
C PHE A 632 37.95 -4.70 -7.16
N GLY A 633 37.83 -3.64 -7.96
CA GLY A 633 36.59 -3.32 -8.68
C GLY A 633 35.40 -2.90 -7.79
N VAL A 634 35.65 -2.47 -6.54
CA VAL A 634 34.62 -2.09 -5.56
C VAL A 634 34.60 -0.60 -5.26
N PRO A 635 33.49 -0.01 -4.76
CA PRO A 635 33.46 1.37 -4.27
C PRO A 635 34.36 1.59 -3.04
N SER A 636 34.98 2.77 -2.91
CA SER A 636 35.81 3.11 -1.73
C SER A 636 35.14 2.91 -0.36
N PRO A 637 33.82 3.16 -0.18
CA PRO A 637 33.15 2.83 1.07
C PRO A 637 33.19 1.34 1.46
N CYS A 638 33.28 0.41 0.48
CA CYS A 638 33.43 -1.03 0.75
C CYS A 638 34.79 -1.32 1.40
N ILE A 639 35.86 -0.75 0.87
CA ILE A 639 37.21 -0.89 1.44
C ILE A 639 37.26 -0.32 2.86
N ARG A 640 36.63 0.83 3.11
CA ARG A 640 36.57 1.41 4.46
C ARG A 640 35.79 0.55 5.44
N LEU A 641 34.65 -0.01 5.03
CA LEU A 641 33.89 -0.93 5.86
C LEU A 641 34.70 -2.19 6.19
N LEU A 642 35.43 -2.74 5.22
CA LEU A 642 36.34 -3.88 5.45
C LEU A 642 37.45 -3.52 6.43
N LEU A 643 38.04 -2.32 6.36
CA LEU A 643 39.04 -1.86 7.33
C LEU A 643 38.46 -1.61 8.74
N GLU A 644 37.19 -1.22 8.85
CA GLU A 644 36.48 -1.14 10.14
C GLU A 644 36.16 -2.52 10.76
N GLN A 645 36.14 -3.58 9.94
CA GLN A 645 35.90 -4.95 10.39
C GLN A 645 37.20 -5.72 10.63
N PHE A 646 38.18 -5.53 9.74
CA PHE A 646 39.49 -6.20 9.70
C PHE A 646 40.60 -5.14 9.55
N PRO A 647 40.89 -4.37 10.62
CA PRO A 647 41.90 -3.30 10.58
C PRO A 647 43.31 -3.83 10.33
N LEU A 648 44.21 -2.95 9.86
CA LEU A 648 45.61 -3.30 9.62
C LEU A 648 46.36 -3.47 10.95
N ALA A 649 47.12 -4.57 11.08
CA ALA A 649 47.88 -4.89 12.30
C ALA A 649 48.90 -3.81 12.69
N THR A 650 49.43 -3.08 11.70
CA THR A 650 50.28 -1.92 11.93
C THR A 650 49.65 -0.75 11.19
N SER A 651 49.28 0.32 11.89
CA SER A 651 49.01 1.60 11.24
C SER A 651 50.32 1.98 10.55
N ALA A 652 50.36 1.80 9.23
CA ALA A 652 51.58 1.99 8.45
C ALA A 652 52.24 3.27 8.92
N ARG A 653 53.46 3.14 9.51
CA ARG A 653 54.33 4.28 9.80
C ARG A 653 54.19 5.20 8.61
N ARG A 654 53.69 6.43 8.86
CA ARG A 654 53.25 7.40 7.85
C ARG A 654 53.90 7.11 6.50
N PRO A 655 53.16 6.92 5.39
CA PRO A 655 53.80 6.83 4.09
C PRO A 655 54.78 8.00 4.01
N PRO A 656 56.09 7.74 3.79
CA PRO A 656 57.11 8.74 4.00
C PRO A 656 56.68 9.97 3.23
N THR A 657 56.63 11.11 3.93
CA THR A 657 56.19 12.37 3.32
C THR A 657 56.93 12.54 1.99
N GLN A 658 56.33 13.23 1.02
CA GLN A 658 57.01 13.45 -0.28
C GLN A 658 58.46 13.94 -0.09
N LEU A 659 58.73 14.69 0.98
CA LEU A 659 60.07 15.08 1.42
C LEU A 659 60.95 13.91 1.90
N GLN A 660 60.45 13.02 2.76
CA GLN A 660 61.19 11.83 3.23
C GLN A 660 61.46 10.82 2.11
N ARG A 661 60.52 10.61 1.19
CA ARG A 661 60.76 9.83 -0.03
C ARG A 661 61.85 10.45 -0.89
N LEU A 662 61.78 11.77 -1.09
CA LEU A 662 62.80 12.50 -1.85
C LEU A 662 64.16 12.39 -1.16
N ARG A 663 64.21 12.47 0.17
CA ARG A 663 65.43 12.32 0.97
C ARG A 663 66.10 10.95 0.83
N ALA A 664 65.29 9.89 0.76
CA ALA A 664 65.79 8.52 0.61
C ALA A 664 66.29 8.22 -0.82
N CYS A 665 65.70 8.86 -1.83
CA CYS A 665 66.01 8.60 -3.24
C CYS A 665 66.95 9.63 -3.88
N LEU A 666 67.13 10.80 -3.27
CA LEU A 666 67.91 11.90 -3.83
C LEU A 666 68.89 12.39 -2.76
N THR A 667 70.14 11.95 -2.89
CA THR A 667 71.22 12.36 -1.98
C THR A 667 71.60 13.83 -2.22
N PRO A 668 72.31 14.49 -1.28
CA PRO A 668 72.79 15.85 -1.49
C PRO A 668 73.65 16.00 -2.76
N GLN A 669 74.48 15.00 -3.08
CA GLN A 669 75.35 14.99 -4.26
C GLN A 669 74.55 14.82 -5.55
N ASP A 670 73.58 13.90 -5.58
CA ASP A 670 72.72 13.69 -6.74
C ASP A 670 71.81 14.89 -7.00
N PHE A 671 71.28 15.50 -5.92
CA PHE A 671 70.51 16.72 -6.04
C PHE A 671 71.36 17.85 -6.63
N ALA A 672 72.58 18.05 -6.11
CA ALA A 672 73.50 19.07 -6.59
C ALA A 672 73.89 18.83 -8.06
N HIS A 673 74.09 17.58 -8.47
CA HIS A 673 74.35 17.21 -9.86
C HIS A 673 73.16 17.55 -10.77
N LEU A 674 71.96 17.10 -10.41
CA LEU A 674 70.74 17.39 -11.18
C LEU A 674 70.43 18.90 -11.27
N HIS A 675 70.73 19.68 -10.23
CA HIS A 675 70.41 21.10 -10.16
C HIS A 675 71.51 22.00 -10.75
N HIS A 676 72.79 21.72 -10.50
CA HIS A 676 73.91 22.56 -10.95
C HIS A 676 74.55 22.08 -12.26
N ARG A 677 74.70 20.77 -12.46
CA ARG A 677 75.34 20.22 -13.67
C ARG A 677 74.35 19.99 -14.80
N ASP A 678 73.20 19.39 -14.51
CA ASP A 678 72.14 19.14 -15.51
C ASP A 678 71.16 20.32 -15.66
N ALA A 679 71.36 21.41 -14.90
CA ALA A 679 70.56 22.64 -14.94
C ALA A 679 69.03 22.46 -14.81
N LEU A 680 68.57 21.38 -14.18
CA LEU A 680 67.14 21.10 -14.07
C LEU A 680 66.47 22.00 -13.02
N SER A 681 65.35 22.62 -13.40
CA SER A 681 64.58 23.42 -12.45
C SER A 681 63.95 22.55 -11.35
N ILE A 682 63.73 23.11 -10.17
CA ILE A 682 62.99 22.47 -9.06
C ILE A 682 61.65 21.88 -9.55
N GLY A 683 60.99 22.55 -10.50
CA GLY A 683 59.74 22.05 -11.08
C GLY A 683 59.94 20.77 -11.90
N THR A 684 61.00 20.71 -12.70
CA THR A 684 61.36 19.53 -13.49
C THR A 684 61.80 18.36 -12.60
N ILE A 685 62.59 18.64 -11.56
CA ILE A 685 62.98 17.64 -10.54
C ILE A 685 61.72 17.12 -9.83
N ALA A 686 60.77 17.98 -9.49
CA ALA A 686 59.52 17.59 -8.87
C ALA A 686 58.70 16.63 -9.75
N THR A 687 58.58 16.93 -11.05
CA THR A 687 57.90 16.06 -12.02
C THR A 687 58.64 14.73 -12.19
N ARG A 688 59.97 14.74 -12.28
CA ARG A 688 60.81 13.54 -12.47
C ARG A 688 60.66 12.54 -11.33
N PHE A 689 60.52 13.01 -10.09
CA PHE A 689 60.35 12.16 -8.91
C PHE A 689 58.87 12.01 -8.47
N GLY A 690 57.92 12.53 -9.25
CA GLY A 690 56.49 12.45 -8.96
C GLY A 690 56.08 13.09 -7.63
N VAL A 691 56.76 14.16 -7.22
CA VAL A 691 56.50 14.90 -5.96
C VAL A 691 56.08 16.35 -6.22
N HIS A 692 55.51 17.01 -5.22
CA HIS A 692 55.14 18.43 -5.33
C HIS A 692 56.38 19.34 -5.23
N ARG A 693 56.43 20.43 -6.02
CA ARG A 693 57.54 21.40 -6.06
C ARG A 693 57.97 21.90 -4.67
N LYS A 694 57.00 22.04 -3.76
CA LYS A 694 57.24 22.48 -2.38
C LYS A 694 58.13 21.51 -1.59
N ALA A 695 58.03 20.20 -1.81
CA ALA A 695 58.87 19.20 -1.15
C ALA A 695 60.33 19.30 -1.63
N VAL A 696 60.55 19.42 -2.94
CA VAL A 696 61.89 19.63 -3.54
C VAL A 696 62.53 20.93 -3.05
N SER A 697 61.76 22.02 -2.92
CA SER A 697 62.26 23.29 -2.36
C SER A 697 62.59 23.25 -0.87
N VAL A 698 61.99 22.35 -0.11
CA VAL A 698 62.34 22.15 1.31
C VAL A 698 63.62 21.30 1.40
N LEU A 699 63.74 20.25 0.59
CA LEU A 699 64.94 19.42 0.55
C LEU A 699 66.19 20.20 0.09
N ALA A 700 66.04 21.06 -0.92
CA ALA A 700 67.14 21.91 -1.37
C ALA A 700 67.65 22.86 -0.28
N ARG A 701 66.74 23.39 0.54
CA ARG A 701 67.08 24.21 1.71
C ARG A 701 67.78 23.40 2.80
N GLU A 702 67.38 22.14 2.98
CA GLU A 702 67.96 21.24 3.97
C GLU A 702 69.35 20.74 3.56
N TYR A 703 69.61 20.59 2.26
CA TYR A 703 70.92 20.21 1.71
C TYR A 703 71.84 21.41 1.43
N ASN A 704 71.45 22.63 1.80
CA ASN A 704 72.17 23.88 1.50
C ASN A 704 72.50 24.05 0.00
N ILE A 705 71.64 23.56 -0.88
CA ILE A 705 71.81 23.71 -2.34
C ILE A 705 71.16 25.04 -2.72
N GLU A 706 71.97 25.97 -3.23
CA GLU A 706 71.51 27.28 -3.66
C GLU A 706 70.53 27.15 -4.83
N THR A 707 69.26 27.03 -4.50
CA THR A 707 68.19 27.19 -5.48
C THR A 707 68.22 28.63 -5.92
N ARG A 708 68.44 28.90 -7.22
CA ARG A 708 68.34 30.25 -7.79
C ARG A 708 67.08 30.92 -7.22
N VAL A 709 67.30 31.84 -6.29
CA VAL A 709 66.27 32.75 -5.80
C VAL A 709 65.70 33.38 -7.06
N ARG A 710 64.36 33.42 -7.16
CA ARG A 710 63.65 34.15 -8.21
C ARG A 710 64.43 35.43 -8.50
N ARG A 711 65.03 35.55 -9.69
CA ARG A 711 65.31 36.87 -10.24
C ARG A 711 63.99 37.61 -10.09
N ALA A 712 63.99 38.68 -9.30
CA ALA A 712 62.92 39.65 -9.37
C ALA A 712 62.68 39.88 -10.86
N ASN A 713 61.45 39.63 -11.33
CA ASN A 713 61.09 39.83 -12.73
C ASN A 713 61.75 41.14 -13.17
N PRO A 714 62.53 41.16 -14.27
CA PRO A 714 63.07 42.42 -14.76
C PRO A 714 61.90 43.39 -14.84
N ARG A 715 61.99 44.50 -14.12
CA ARG A 715 60.99 45.57 -14.23
C ARG A 715 61.13 46.06 -15.66
N VAL A 716 60.27 45.57 -16.54
CA VAL A 716 60.12 46.14 -17.87
C VAL A 716 59.65 47.58 -17.64
N THR A 717 60.56 48.52 -17.86
CA THR A 717 60.29 49.96 -17.77
C THR A 717 59.58 50.32 -19.06
N ILE A 718 58.25 50.34 -19.02
CA ILE A 718 57.41 50.77 -20.13
C ILE A 718 57.19 52.28 -19.97
N ASP A 719 57.48 53.06 -21.01
CA ASP A 719 57.15 54.49 -21.03
C ASP A 719 55.61 54.66 -21.01
N PRO A 720 55.04 55.36 -20.00
CA PRO A 720 53.60 55.59 -19.91
C PRO A 720 53.00 56.36 -21.09
N ALA A 721 53.75 57.30 -21.69
CA ALA A 721 53.25 58.13 -22.80
C ALA A 721 53.15 57.29 -24.08
N TRP A 722 54.21 56.55 -24.40
CA TRP A 722 54.24 55.60 -25.51
C TRP A 722 53.17 54.51 -25.38
N PHE A 723 53.02 53.89 -24.21
CA PHE A 723 52.02 52.84 -24.01
C PHE A 723 50.59 53.37 -24.21
N ARG A 724 50.32 54.64 -23.83
CA ARG A 724 49.01 55.25 -24.03
C ARG A 724 48.74 55.52 -25.51
N CYS A 725 49.72 56.03 -26.25
CA CYS A 725 49.61 56.22 -27.70
C CYS A 725 49.34 54.88 -28.40
N GLU A 726 50.14 53.84 -28.10
CA GLU A 726 50.00 52.53 -28.75
C GLU A 726 48.72 51.77 -28.39
N TYR A 727 48.30 51.82 -27.11
CA TYR A 727 47.15 51.05 -26.62
C TYR A 727 45.81 51.79 -26.79
N VAL A 728 45.79 53.12 -26.59
CA VAL A 728 44.55 53.92 -26.56
C VAL A 728 44.31 54.61 -27.90
N GLU A 729 45.34 55.16 -28.53
CA GLU A 729 45.22 55.94 -29.78
C GLU A 729 45.38 55.04 -31.02
N ASN A 730 46.36 54.13 -31.02
CA ASN A 730 46.63 53.19 -32.13
C ASN A 730 45.91 51.84 -31.99
N HIS A 731 45.10 51.65 -30.95
CA HIS A 731 44.25 50.46 -30.70
C HIS A 731 44.95 49.10 -30.74
N ARG A 732 46.25 49.02 -30.45
CA ARG A 732 46.99 47.75 -30.46
C ARG A 732 46.63 46.89 -29.24
N THR A 733 46.63 45.56 -29.40
CA THR A 733 46.29 44.68 -28.28
C THR A 733 47.43 44.60 -27.27
N ILE A 734 47.10 44.35 -25.99
CA ILE A 734 48.12 44.13 -24.95
C ILE A 734 49.01 42.93 -25.29
N THR A 735 48.48 41.95 -26.02
CA THR A 735 49.24 40.79 -26.47
C THR A 735 50.32 41.20 -27.48
N ASP A 736 49.99 42.07 -28.44
CA ASP A 736 50.94 42.54 -29.45
C ASP A 736 52.00 43.45 -28.82
N ILE A 737 51.58 44.37 -27.94
CA ILE A 737 52.50 45.24 -27.18
C ILE A 737 53.42 44.40 -26.28
N ALA A 738 52.89 43.36 -25.64
CA ALA A 738 53.66 42.44 -24.80
C ALA A 738 54.70 41.63 -25.61
N ASN A 739 54.33 41.19 -26.81
CA ASN A 739 55.23 40.46 -27.70
C ASN A 739 56.35 41.36 -28.25
N GLU A 740 56.04 42.60 -28.63
CA GLU A 740 57.02 43.54 -29.18
C GLU A 740 58.08 43.96 -28.15
N ILE A 741 57.67 44.30 -26.93
CA ILE A 741 58.60 44.73 -25.88
C ILE A 741 59.22 43.55 -25.11
N GLY A 742 58.95 42.31 -25.53
CA GLY A 742 59.46 41.09 -24.90
C GLY A 742 59.00 40.88 -23.45
N ALA A 743 57.82 41.38 -23.08
CA ALA A 743 57.27 41.31 -21.73
C ALA A 743 56.11 40.31 -21.61
N SER A 744 55.89 39.74 -20.43
CA SER A 744 54.70 38.90 -20.23
C SER A 744 53.41 39.74 -20.29
N ILE A 745 52.34 39.21 -20.90
CA ILE A 745 50.99 39.83 -20.95
C ILE A 745 50.52 40.27 -19.56
N SER A 746 50.82 39.47 -18.54
CA SER A 746 50.47 39.77 -17.13
C SER A 746 51.27 40.94 -16.54
N ALA A 747 52.47 41.23 -17.03
CA ALA A 747 53.29 42.37 -16.60
C ALA A 747 52.78 43.68 -17.24
N VAL A 748 52.47 43.66 -18.53
CA VAL A 748 51.90 44.81 -19.26
C VAL A 748 50.50 45.15 -18.73
N SER A 749 49.65 44.15 -18.46
CA SER A 749 48.32 44.35 -17.83
C SER A 749 48.43 44.95 -16.42
N ARG A 750 49.44 44.57 -15.63
CA ARG A 750 49.74 45.17 -14.31
C ARG A 750 50.38 46.56 -14.39
N PHE A 751 51.05 46.90 -15.49
CA PHE A 751 51.56 48.25 -15.74
C PHE A 751 50.41 49.20 -16.08
N ALA A 752 49.55 48.82 -17.04
CA ALA A 752 48.36 49.58 -17.41
C ALA A 752 47.43 49.85 -16.21
N THR A 753 47.20 48.83 -15.36
CA THR A 753 46.40 48.99 -14.14
C THR A 753 47.03 49.95 -13.12
N ARG A 754 48.38 50.01 -13.05
CA ARG A 754 49.10 50.94 -12.14
C ARG A 754 49.10 52.39 -12.64
N GLN A 755 49.08 52.59 -13.96
CA GLN A 755 49.02 53.91 -14.60
C GLN A 755 47.58 54.39 -14.83
N GLY A 756 46.57 53.69 -14.31
CA GLY A 756 45.17 54.07 -14.44
C GLY A 756 44.59 53.89 -15.85
N ILE A 757 45.24 53.13 -16.73
CA ILE A 757 44.78 52.87 -18.10
C ILE A 757 43.90 51.61 -18.10
N PRO A 758 42.60 51.71 -18.46
CA PRO A 758 41.66 50.59 -18.38
C PRO A 758 41.96 49.53 -19.44
N VAL A 759 42.24 48.31 -18.98
CA VAL A 759 42.56 47.16 -19.83
C VAL A 759 41.31 46.38 -20.21
N ILE A 760 40.99 46.33 -21.51
CA ILE A 760 39.89 45.52 -22.07
C ILE A 760 40.37 44.08 -22.28
N ARG A 761 39.66 43.08 -21.73
CA ARG A 761 40.06 41.66 -21.69
C ARG A 761 39.27 40.71 -22.62
N ASP A 762 38.76 41.19 -23.75
CA ASP A 762 38.09 40.30 -24.71
C ASP A 762 38.47 40.62 -26.17
N PRO A 763 39.15 39.71 -26.90
CA PRO A 763 39.63 39.95 -28.26
C PRO A 763 38.57 39.63 -29.33
N ARG A 764 37.32 40.10 -29.15
CA ARG A 764 36.22 39.86 -30.12
C ARG A 764 35.32 41.04 -30.44
N VAL A 765 35.76 42.27 -30.18
CA VAL A 765 35.06 43.46 -30.67
C VAL A 765 36.08 44.43 -31.24
N LEU A 766 36.53 44.14 -32.46
CA LEU A 766 37.04 45.10 -33.46
C LEU A 766 37.22 44.30 -34.77
N HIS A 767 36.56 44.77 -35.84
CA HIS A 767 36.39 44.16 -37.18
C HIS A 767 35.28 43.10 -37.34
N THR A 768 34.12 43.49 -37.88
CA THR A 768 33.77 43.39 -39.31
C THR A 768 32.29 43.71 -39.54
N SER A 769 32.04 44.67 -40.43
CA SER A 769 30.79 44.86 -41.15
C SER A 769 30.62 43.76 -42.21
N THR A 770 29.36 43.47 -42.56
CA THR A 770 28.81 42.70 -43.69
C THR A 770 28.68 41.16 -43.62
N LYS A 771 27.42 40.75 -43.90
CA LYS A 771 26.88 39.45 -44.37
C LYS A 771 26.57 38.33 -43.35
N ALA A 772 25.30 38.35 -42.94
CA ALA A 772 24.30 37.26 -42.99
C ALA A 772 24.74 35.80 -42.74
N THR A 773 24.27 35.18 -41.64
CA THR A 773 23.06 34.31 -41.62
C THR A 773 22.89 33.58 -40.27
N SER A 774 21.62 33.53 -39.82
CA SER A 774 20.95 32.53 -38.98
C SER A 774 21.35 32.24 -37.50
N LYS A 775 20.48 32.77 -36.62
CA LYS A 775 19.73 32.13 -35.49
C LYS A 775 20.43 31.82 -34.14
N PRO A 776 19.67 31.84 -33.02
CA PRO A 776 20.06 32.62 -31.84
C PRO A 776 20.37 31.77 -30.59
N SER A 777 21.41 32.15 -29.86
CA SER A 777 21.61 31.79 -28.45
C SER A 777 21.41 33.02 -27.57
N GLY A 778 20.62 32.87 -26.50
CA GLY A 778 20.11 33.94 -25.65
C GLY A 778 21.13 34.85 -24.92
N PRO A 779 20.64 35.88 -24.21
CA PRO A 779 21.46 37.01 -23.78
C PRO A 779 22.42 36.62 -22.64
N LYS A 780 23.72 36.91 -22.84
CA LYS A 780 24.73 36.93 -21.78
C LYS A 780 24.59 38.19 -20.93
N ALA A 781 24.67 38.03 -19.62
CA ALA A 781 24.51 39.09 -18.61
C ALA A 781 25.63 40.16 -18.64
N PRO A 782 25.35 41.42 -18.25
CA PRO A 782 26.35 42.48 -18.16
C PRO A 782 27.26 42.36 -16.91
N PRO A 783 28.44 43.02 -16.89
CA PRO A 783 29.46 42.83 -15.86
C PRO A 783 29.06 43.42 -14.49
N ARG A 784 29.43 42.70 -13.41
CA ARG A 784 29.07 43.03 -12.02
C ARG A 784 29.74 44.30 -11.50
N VAL A 785 28.95 45.31 -11.12
CA VAL A 785 29.40 46.47 -10.33
C VAL A 785 29.75 46.03 -8.90
N ARG A 786 30.87 46.50 -8.34
CA ARG A 786 31.29 46.19 -6.95
C ARG A 786 30.35 46.88 -5.96
N SER A 787 29.95 46.16 -4.92
CA SER A 787 28.93 46.59 -3.96
C SER A 787 29.19 47.88 -3.20
N SER A 788 30.41 48.40 -3.18
CA SER A 788 30.81 49.60 -2.45
C SER A 788 30.62 50.91 -3.23
N ALA A 789 30.12 50.86 -4.46
CA ALA A 789 30.01 52.01 -5.37
C ALA A 789 28.57 52.55 -5.54
N ILE A 790 27.60 52.08 -4.75
CA ILE A 790 26.21 52.56 -4.81
C ILE A 790 26.11 53.80 -3.91
N ASP A 791 25.78 54.95 -4.49
CA ASP A 791 25.57 56.22 -3.78
C ASP A 791 24.39 56.09 -2.78
N PRO A 792 24.61 56.27 -1.47
CA PRO A 792 23.58 56.16 -0.45
C PRO A 792 22.41 57.15 -0.61
N ASP A 793 22.68 58.37 -1.08
CA ASP A 793 21.65 59.42 -1.17
C ASP A 793 20.73 59.20 -2.37
N TRP A 794 21.31 58.73 -3.48
CA TRP A 794 20.54 58.24 -4.62
C TRP A 794 19.69 57.03 -4.24
N LEU A 795 20.27 56.07 -3.51
CA LEU A 795 19.56 54.85 -3.10
C LEU A 795 18.39 55.17 -2.16
N HIS A 796 18.55 56.11 -1.24
CA HIS A 796 17.45 56.57 -0.38
C HIS A 796 16.32 57.21 -1.21
N ARG A 797 16.66 58.08 -2.16
CA ARG A 797 15.68 58.73 -3.04
C ARG A 797 14.90 57.71 -3.87
N GLU A 798 15.60 56.76 -4.50
CA GLU A 798 14.95 55.81 -5.38
C GLU A 798 14.17 54.71 -4.61
N TYR A 799 14.72 54.23 -3.50
CA TYR A 799 14.13 53.14 -2.72
C TYR A 799 13.05 53.60 -1.74
N VAL A 800 13.24 54.75 -1.08
CA VAL A 800 12.33 55.27 -0.04
C VAL A 800 11.37 56.31 -0.61
N VAL A 801 11.87 57.31 -1.35
CA VAL A 801 11.04 58.42 -1.87
C VAL A 801 10.25 57.99 -3.11
N ASN A 802 10.91 57.42 -4.11
CA ASN A 802 10.29 56.98 -5.37
C ASN A 802 9.70 55.55 -5.30
N ARG A 803 9.83 54.88 -4.15
CA ARG A 803 9.25 53.56 -3.82
C ARG A 803 9.57 52.44 -4.82
N ARG A 804 10.71 52.52 -5.50
CA ARG A 804 11.16 51.50 -6.46
C ARG A 804 11.68 50.27 -5.72
N SER A 805 11.42 49.08 -6.27
CA SER A 805 11.79 47.84 -5.59
C SER A 805 13.29 47.56 -5.69
N ALA A 806 13.86 46.86 -4.69
CA ALA A 806 15.28 46.49 -4.71
C ALA A 806 15.67 45.66 -5.94
N SER A 807 14.71 44.95 -6.54
CA SER A 807 14.94 44.16 -7.77
C SER A 807 15.06 45.02 -9.01
N GLU A 808 14.27 46.09 -9.12
CA GLU A 808 14.36 47.04 -10.23
C GLU A 808 15.66 47.83 -10.15
N LEU A 809 16.02 48.32 -8.95
CA LEU A 809 17.28 49.03 -8.73
C LEU A 809 18.50 48.12 -8.98
N ALA A 810 18.41 46.85 -8.60
CA ALA A 810 19.47 45.88 -8.87
C ALA A 810 19.63 45.58 -10.37
N HIS A 811 18.52 45.54 -11.12
CA HIS A 811 18.53 45.36 -12.56
C HIS A 811 19.15 46.57 -13.28
N GLU A 812 18.75 47.78 -12.88
CA GLU A 812 19.27 49.04 -13.44
C GLU A 812 20.77 49.22 -13.15
N LEU A 813 21.21 48.85 -11.94
CA LEU A 813 22.63 48.94 -11.54
C LEU A 813 23.47 47.73 -11.99
N GLY A 814 22.88 46.71 -12.60
CA GLY A 814 23.59 45.49 -13.01
C GLY A 814 24.21 44.69 -11.85
N VAL A 815 23.58 44.72 -10.67
CA VAL A 815 24.02 44.02 -9.46
C VAL A 815 22.99 42.98 -9.00
N ALA A 816 23.41 42.04 -8.14
CA ALA A 816 22.46 41.11 -7.53
C ALA A 816 21.54 41.85 -6.53
N THR A 817 20.27 41.48 -6.47
CA THR A 817 19.24 42.07 -5.57
C THR A 817 19.65 42.06 -4.09
N SER A 818 20.37 41.01 -3.67
CA SER A 818 20.96 40.90 -2.33
C SER A 818 21.97 42.00 -2.01
N THR A 819 22.62 42.58 -3.02
CA THR A 819 23.59 43.67 -2.88
C THR A 819 22.90 44.98 -2.51
N VAL A 820 21.75 45.26 -3.13
CA VAL A 820 20.92 46.44 -2.83
C VAL A 820 20.30 46.29 -1.44
N HIS A 821 19.73 45.13 -1.10
CA HIS A 821 19.23 44.87 0.27
C HIS A 821 20.32 45.03 1.34
N ARG A 822 21.54 44.57 1.06
CA ARG A 822 22.66 44.75 2.00
C ARG A 822 23.01 46.23 2.20
N GLN A 823 22.93 47.06 1.16
CA GLN A 823 23.20 48.50 1.30
C GLN A 823 22.05 49.25 1.99
N VAL A 824 20.80 48.90 1.68
CA VAL A 824 19.62 49.40 2.40
C VAL A 824 19.71 49.09 3.90
N ASN A 825 20.07 47.85 4.26
CA ASN A 825 20.24 47.45 5.65
C ASN A 825 21.46 48.10 6.32
N LYS A 826 22.56 48.30 5.58
CA LYS A 826 23.77 48.94 6.10
C LYS A 826 23.54 50.42 6.43
N HIS A 827 22.74 51.11 5.63
CA HIS A 827 22.44 52.53 5.79
C HIS A 827 21.11 52.81 6.54
N GLY A 828 20.44 51.76 7.04
CA GLY A 828 19.29 51.89 7.94
C GLY A 828 18.00 52.41 7.28
N PHE A 829 17.86 52.30 5.97
CA PHE A 829 16.67 52.79 5.26
C PHE A 829 15.47 51.86 5.52
N SER A 830 14.45 52.37 6.22
CA SER A 830 13.22 51.62 6.52
C SER A 830 12.19 51.79 5.40
N ALA A 831 11.74 50.67 4.81
CA ALA A 831 10.64 50.70 3.84
C ALA A 831 9.29 50.97 4.55
N PRO A 832 8.31 51.67 3.93
CA PRO A 832 6.95 51.71 4.45
C PRO A 832 6.30 50.31 4.41
N PRO A 833 5.31 50.02 5.28
CA PRO A 833 4.82 48.67 5.51
C PRO A 833 4.17 48.09 4.24
N ARG A 834 4.67 46.95 3.78
CA ARG A 834 4.02 46.13 2.74
C ARG A 834 2.99 45.18 3.37
N PRO A 835 1.84 44.93 2.72
CA PRO A 835 0.89 43.91 3.17
C PRO A 835 1.53 42.52 3.17
N THR A 836 1.14 41.70 4.14
CA THR A 836 1.67 40.35 4.40
C THR A 836 1.59 39.41 3.19
N PRO A 837 2.64 38.62 2.89
CA PRO A 837 2.60 37.62 1.83
C PRO A 837 1.90 36.33 2.29
N LYS A 838 0.81 35.98 1.61
CA LYS A 838 0.22 34.63 1.60
C LYS A 838 1.16 33.64 0.90
N LYS A 839 1.06 32.37 1.29
CA LYS A 839 1.77 31.16 0.78
C LYS A 839 2.04 31.18 -0.75
N PRO A 840 3.13 30.53 -1.22
CA PRO A 840 3.56 30.56 -2.61
C PRO A 840 2.49 29.99 -3.55
N GLN A 841 2.06 30.86 -4.44
CA GLN A 841 1.26 30.57 -5.62
C GLN A 841 2.19 29.87 -6.63
N LYS A 842 1.89 28.62 -6.98
CA LYS A 842 2.40 27.99 -8.21
C LYS A 842 2.07 28.92 -9.38
N ASP A 843 2.98 29.03 -10.34
CA ASP A 843 2.77 29.78 -11.58
C ASP A 843 1.34 29.56 -12.11
N PRO A 844 0.64 30.62 -12.55
CA PRO A 844 -0.61 30.42 -13.25
C PRO A 844 -0.32 29.55 -14.47
N PRO A 845 -1.12 28.50 -14.73
CA PRO A 845 -1.06 27.84 -16.02
C PRO A 845 -1.31 28.94 -17.06
N VAL A 846 -0.61 28.85 -18.19
CA VAL A 846 -1.01 29.50 -19.45
C VAL A 846 -2.54 29.51 -19.46
N ARG A 847 -3.18 30.70 -19.46
CA ARG A 847 -4.63 30.78 -19.50
C ARG A 847 -5.05 30.15 -20.82
N GLN A 848 -5.39 28.88 -20.78
CA GLN A 848 -6.10 28.20 -21.84
C GLN A 848 -7.41 28.98 -21.94
N ARG A 849 -7.55 29.81 -22.97
CA ARG A 849 -8.81 30.47 -23.27
C ARG A 849 -9.73 29.34 -23.73
N TRP A 850 -10.58 28.86 -22.83
CA TRP A 850 -11.54 27.81 -23.17
C TRP A 850 -12.57 28.43 -24.12
N ASP A 851 -12.49 28.04 -25.38
CA ASP A 851 -13.35 28.50 -26.47
C ASP A 851 -14.67 27.71 -26.41
N VAL A 852 -15.43 27.91 -25.33
CA VAL A 852 -16.77 27.32 -25.19
C VAL A 852 -17.76 28.30 -25.79
N ASP A 853 -18.44 27.88 -26.85
CA ASP A 853 -19.49 28.67 -27.49
C ASP A 853 -20.57 29.08 -26.47
N PRO A 854 -20.79 30.39 -26.24
CA PRO A 854 -21.75 30.91 -25.28
C PRO A 854 -23.20 30.48 -25.56
N ASP A 855 -23.56 30.32 -26.83
CA ASP A 855 -24.94 30.02 -27.23
C ASP A 855 -25.22 28.53 -27.14
N TRP A 856 -24.24 27.69 -27.45
CA TRP A 856 -24.30 26.25 -27.16
C TRP A 856 -24.42 25.98 -25.66
N LEU A 857 -23.61 26.66 -24.83
CA LEU A 857 -23.64 26.49 -23.37
C LEU A 857 -25.00 26.94 -22.78
N ARG A 858 -25.62 27.99 -23.35
CA ARG A 858 -26.99 28.40 -23.01
C ARG A 858 -28.01 27.33 -23.38
N ASP A 859 -27.94 26.76 -24.57
CA ASP A 859 -28.89 25.73 -25.02
C ASP A 859 -28.79 24.45 -24.19
N GLU A 860 -27.58 23.97 -23.90
CA GLU A 860 -27.37 22.77 -23.08
C GLU A 860 -27.82 22.97 -21.61
N TYR A 861 -27.55 24.14 -21.03
CA TYR A 861 -27.88 24.43 -19.64
C TYR A 861 -29.34 24.87 -19.42
N LEU A 862 -29.88 25.73 -20.29
CA LEU A 862 -31.23 26.29 -20.14
C LEU A 862 -32.30 25.49 -20.90
N LYS A 863 -32.07 25.12 -22.16
CA LYS A 863 -33.07 24.36 -22.95
C LYS A 863 -33.05 22.87 -22.63
N LYS A 864 -31.87 22.25 -22.55
CA LYS A 864 -31.72 20.81 -22.26
C LYS A 864 -31.59 20.46 -20.77
N GLN A 865 -31.60 21.47 -19.88
CA GLN A 865 -31.61 21.33 -18.42
C GLN A 865 -30.48 20.43 -17.87
N ARG A 866 -29.35 20.34 -18.59
CA ARG A 866 -28.20 19.55 -18.14
C ARG A 866 -27.48 20.29 -17.03
N THR A 867 -26.94 19.54 -16.06
CA THR A 867 -26.21 20.18 -14.96
C THR A 867 -24.84 20.66 -15.45
N LEU A 868 -24.38 21.82 -14.94
CA LEU A 868 -23.01 22.30 -15.23
C LEU A 868 -21.95 21.29 -14.82
N THR A 869 -22.25 20.38 -13.88
CA THR A 869 -21.34 19.30 -13.46
C THR A 869 -21.16 18.26 -14.57
N ASP A 870 -22.22 17.92 -15.29
CA ASP A 870 -22.16 16.94 -16.37
C ASP A 870 -21.54 17.53 -17.63
N ILE A 871 -21.88 18.78 -17.96
CA ILE A 871 -21.27 19.53 -19.07
C ILE A 871 -19.77 19.72 -18.81
N ALA A 872 -19.36 20.06 -17.58
CA ALA A 872 -17.95 20.21 -17.23
C ALA A 872 -17.18 18.88 -17.35
N ARG A 873 -17.81 17.77 -16.93
CA ARG A 873 -17.21 16.44 -17.04
C ARG A 873 -17.02 16.02 -18.51
N GLU A 874 -17.99 16.31 -19.36
CA GLU A 874 -17.94 16.02 -20.79
C GLU A 874 -16.86 16.83 -21.51
N LEU A 875 -16.74 18.12 -21.19
CA LEU A 875 -15.71 19.00 -21.77
C LEU A 875 -14.32 18.76 -21.17
N GLY A 876 -14.16 17.83 -20.22
CA GLY A 876 -12.89 17.59 -19.51
C GLY A 876 -12.44 18.78 -18.65
N MET A 877 -13.38 19.64 -18.25
CA MET A 877 -13.13 20.88 -17.50
C MET A 877 -13.55 20.73 -16.03
N SER A 878 -12.94 21.52 -15.14
CA SER A 878 -13.43 21.58 -13.76
C SER A 878 -14.77 22.33 -13.70
N LEU A 879 -15.69 21.91 -12.82
CA LEU A 879 -16.94 22.62 -12.56
C LEU A 879 -16.69 24.09 -12.20
N SER A 880 -15.59 24.36 -11.50
CA SER A 880 -15.17 25.72 -11.12
C SER A 880 -14.81 26.58 -12.33
N THR A 881 -14.24 25.97 -13.37
CA THR A 881 -13.87 26.63 -14.62
C THR A 881 -15.11 26.90 -15.48
N LEU A 882 -15.96 25.89 -15.69
CA LEU A 882 -17.19 26.06 -16.47
C LEU A 882 -18.17 27.04 -15.81
N ALA A 883 -18.27 27.05 -14.47
CA ALA A 883 -19.08 28.03 -13.76
C ALA A 883 -18.57 29.47 -13.91
N LYS A 884 -17.25 29.68 -14.08
CA LYS A 884 -16.69 31.00 -14.41
C LYS A 884 -17.03 31.39 -15.84
N VAL A 885 -16.87 30.48 -16.80
CA VAL A 885 -17.24 30.71 -18.22
C VAL A 885 -18.72 31.07 -18.33
N ALA A 886 -19.61 30.28 -17.71
CA ALA A 886 -21.04 30.57 -17.66
C ALA A 886 -21.35 31.96 -17.08
N LYS A 887 -20.70 32.32 -15.96
CA LYS A 887 -20.86 33.64 -15.33
C LYS A 887 -20.35 34.79 -16.21
N THR A 888 -19.25 34.59 -16.93
CA THR A 888 -18.71 35.58 -17.88
C THR A 888 -19.66 35.83 -19.04
N HIS A 889 -20.44 34.82 -19.44
CA HIS A 889 -21.47 34.94 -20.50
C HIS A 889 -22.89 35.22 -19.94
N GLY A 890 -23.00 35.68 -18.69
CA GLY A 890 -24.28 36.13 -18.12
C GLY A 890 -25.28 35.01 -17.81
N LEU A 891 -24.84 33.75 -17.70
CA LEU A 891 -25.68 32.64 -17.26
C LEU A 891 -25.79 32.63 -15.73
N GLU A 892 -27.01 32.68 -15.19
CA GLU A 892 -27.26 32.55 -13.75
C GLU A 892 -26.94 31.14 -13.24
N VAL A 893 -25.83 31.03 -12.52
CA VAL A 893 -25.40 29.78 -11.87
C VAL A 893 -26.07 29.68 -10.50
N LYS A 894 -27.18 28.93 -10.41
CA LYS A 894 -27.91 28.70 -9.15
C LYS A 894 -27.05 27.89 -8.16
N ARG A 895 -26.54 28.53 -7.11
CA ARG A 895 -25.81 27.89 -6.01
C ARG A 895 -26.75 27.49 -4.88
N GLY A 896 -27.03 26.18 -4.77
CA GLY A 896 -27.68 25.55 -3.61
C GLY A 896 -29.19 25.79 -3.50
N ARG A 897 -29.99 24.73 -3.40
CA ARG A 897 -31.41 24.85 -3.04
C ARG A 897 -31.57 25.02 -1.52
N PRO A 898 -32.35 25.99 -1.03
CA PRO A 898 -33.04 25.89 0.24
C PRO A 898 -34.22 24.91 0.13
N ARG A 899 -34.59 24.40 1.30
CA ARG A 899 -35.69 23.49 1.59
C ARG A 899 -37.03 24.23 1.42
N ASP A 900 -38.07 23.48 1.05
CA ASP A 900 -39.49 23.85 0.93
C ASP A 900 -39.96 24.56 -0.34
N GLU A 901 -40.22 23.74 -1.37
CA GLU A 901 -41.36 23.93 -2.28
C GLU A 901 -41.66 22.62 -3.02
N ARG A 902 -42.14 21.61 -2.27
CA ARG A 902 -42.83 20.44 -2.81
C ARG A 902 -43.89 19.98 -1.81
N LYS A 903 -44.98 20.74 -1.69
CA LYS A 903 -46.28 20.14 -1.37
C LYS A 903 -46.95 19.75 -2.69
N ARG A 904 -47.47 18.51 -2.69
CA ARG A 904 -48.31 17.88 -3.71
C ARG A 904 -47.61 17.40 -4.98
N SER A 905 -46.87 16.30 -4.84
CA SER A 905 -47.05 15.06 -5.62
C SER A 905 -46.10 13.99 -5.07
N GLN A 906 -46.70 12.89 -4.62
CA GLN A 906 -46.19 11.65 -4.00
C GLN A 906 -44.66 11.43 -3.85
N PRO A 907 -44.16 11.04 -2.65
CA PRO A 907 -42.72 10.87 -2.41
C PRO A 907 -42.22 9.50 -2.91
N VAL A 908 -41.38 9.51 -3.94
CA VAL A 908 -40.43 8.41 -4.19
C VAL A 908 -39.27 8.54 -3.20
N LYS A 909 -39.29 7.73 -2.14
CA LYS A 909 -38.21 7.60 -1.14
C LYS A 909 -36.99 6.91 -1.77
N HIS A 910 -35.89 7.62 -2.01
CA HIS A 910 -34.59 6.97 -2.16
C HIS A 910 -34.11 6.49 -0.78
N ARG A 911 -34.36 5.22 -0.47
CA ARG A 911 -33.69 4.48 0.61
C ARG A 911 -32.29 4.10 0.13
N SER A 912 -31.24 4.72 0.64
CA SER A 912 -29.92 4.08 0.68
C SER A 912 -30.02 2.90 1.67
N LYS A 913 -30.33 1.71 1.14
CA LYS A 913 -30.31 0.48 1.93
C LYS A 913 -28.85 0.09 2.16
N VAL A 914 -28.35 0.30 3.38
CA VAL A 914 -27.20 -0.46 3.86
C VAL A 914 -27.63 -1.93 3.95
N ASP A 915 -26.74 -2.87 3.65
CA ASP A 915 -27.04 -4.29 3.78
C ASP A 915 -27.39 -4.63 5.23
N LEU A 916 -28.58 -5.22 5.43
CA LEU A 916 -29.08 -5.60 6.76
C LEU A 916 -28.28 -6.75 7.36
N ASP A 917 -27.73 -7.62 6.51
CA ASP A 917 -26.94 -8.76 6.99
C ASP A 917 -25.56 -8.31 7.47
N TRP A 918 -24.96 -7.34 6.75
CA TRP A 918 -23.76 -6.63 7.21
C TRP A 918 -24.02 -5.87 8.51
N LEU A 919 -25.13 -5.12 8.60
CA LEU A 919 -25.47 -4.38 9.82
C LEU A 919 -25.69 -5.33 11.00
N TYR A 920 -26.35 -6.48 10.80
CA TYR A 920 -26.53 -7.49 11.85
C TYR A 920 -25.21 -8.13 12.26
N ARG A 921 -24.38 -8.55 11.30
CA ARG A 921 -23.11 -9.21 11.61
C ARG A 921 -22.15 -8.26 12.33
N GLU A 922 -21.97 -7.06 11.80
CA GLU A 922 -21.02 -6.12 12.38
C GLU A 922 -21.51 -5.55 13.73
N PHE A 923 -22.81 -5.28 13.88
CA PHE A 923 -23.36 -4.69 15.11
C PHE A 923 -23.68 -5.73 16.19
N VAL A 924 -24.21 -6.90 15.83
CA VAL A 924 -24.71 -7.92 16.78
C VAL A 924 -23.71 -9.06 16.99
N VAL A 925 -23.05 -9.52 15.92
CA VAL A 925 -22.10 -10.65 16.00
C VAL A 925 -20.70 -10.17 16.39
N ASN A 926 -20.23 -9.08 15.78
CA ASN A 926 -18.88 -8.53 15.98
C ASN A 926 -18.83 -7.38 16.99
N ASP A 927 -19.96 -7.03 17.60
CA ASP A 927 -20.13 -5.99 18.63
C ASP A 927 -19.49 -4.63 18.30
N ARG A 928 -19.45 -4.27 17.00
CA ARG A 928 -18.82 -3.03 16.56
C ARG A 928 -19.72 -1.82 16.79
N SER A 929 -19.10 -0.67 17.04
CA SER A 929 -19.84 0.59 17.23
C SER A 929 -20.53 1.02 15.93
N LEU A 930 -21.82 1.35 16.02
CA LEU A 930 -22.59 1.93 14.89
C LEU A 930 -21.98 3.22 14.35
N THR A 931 -21.12 3.89 15.13
CA THR A 931 -20.38 5.10 14.74
C THR A 931 -19.24 4.81 13.78
N ASP A 932 -18.49 3.74 14.01
CA ASP A 932 -17.37 3.35 13.15
C ASP A 932 -17.87 2.64 11.90
N MET A 933 -18.89 1.80 12.06
CA MET A 933 -19.65 1.20 10.95
C MET A 933 -20.24 2.27 10.01
N ALA A 934 -20.76 3.36 10.56
CA ALA A 934 -21.30 4.46 9.78
C ALA A 934 -20.20 5.21 8.99
N ARG A 935 -19.04 5.45 9.62
CA ARG A 935 -17.87 6.06 8.96
C ARG A 935 -17.36 5.20 7.82
N GLU A 936 -17.36 3.88 7.99
CA GLU A 936 -16.93 2.90 6.99
C GLU A 936 -17.88 2.83 5.78
N GLN A 937 -19.20 2.88 6.02
CA GLN A 937 -20.20 2.82 4.95
C GLN A 937 -20.56 4.19 4.35
N GLY A 938 -19.92 5.28 4.80
CA GLY A 938 -20.22 6.64 4.34
C GLY A 938 -21.64 7.10 4.69
N VAL A 939 -22.25 6.55 5.74
CA VAL A 939 -23.58 6.92 6.24
C VAL A 939 -23.48 7.55 7.62
N THR A 940 -24.57 8.11 8.15
CA THR A 940 -24.58 8.62 9.53
C THR A 940 -24.88 7.51 10.54
N ALA A 941 -24.29 7.59 11.74
CA ALA A 941 -24.59 6.65 12.83
C ALA A 941 -26.08 6.61 13.18
N SER A 942 -26.76 7.74 13.02
CA SER A 942 -28.22 7.88 13.18
C SER A 942 -29.00 7.09 12.12
N ALA A 943 -28.50 7.01 10.88
CA ALA A 943 -29.13 6.23 9.81
C ALA A 943 -29.02 4.72 10.07
N LEU A 944 -27.84 4.23 10.47
CA LEU A 944 -27.67 2.82 10.87
C LEU A 944 -28.48 2.47 12.12
N ARG A 945 -28.51 3.34 13.14
CA ARG A 945 -29.36 3.15 14.33
C ARG A 945 -30.83 3.05 13.98
N ARG A 946 -31.31 3.91 13.07
CA ARG A 946 -32.70 3.88 12.61
C ARG A 946 -32.98 2.60 11.81
N GLN A 947 -32.06 2.17 10.97
CA GLN A 947 -32.19 0.95 10.18
C GLN A 947 -32.15 -0.30 11.04
N ALA A 948 -31.26 -0.36 12.05
CA ALA A 948 -31.23 -1.43 13.04
C ALA A 948 -32.55 -1.51 13.82
N ARG A 949 -33.09 -0.37 14.27
CA ARG A 949 -34.41 -0.30 14.94
C ARG A 949 -35.57 -0.72 14.05
N GLN A 950 -35.56 -0.30 12.78
CA GLN A 950 -36.63 -0.64 11.83
C GLN A 950 -36.67 -2.14 11.49
N HIS A 951 -35.55 -2.83 11.69
CA HIS A 951 -35.39 -4.25 11.34
C HIS A 951 -35.10 -5.15 12.56
N HIS A 952 -35.33 -4.64 13.78
CA HIS A 952 -35.15 -5.37 15.04
C HIS A 952 -33.75 -5.98 15.24
N ILE A 953 -32.71 -5.33 14.71
CA ILE A 953 -31.31 -5.77 14.78
C ILE A 953 -30.70 -5.27 16.10
N GLY A 954 -30.25 -6.20 16.94
CA GLY A 954 -29.66 -5.91 18.26
C GLY A 954 -30.68 -5.78 19.41
N ASP A 955 -31.95 -6.12 19.17
CA ASP A 955 -32.99 -6.09 20.20
C ASP A 955 -32.75 -7.15 21.30
N ALA A 956 -32.14 -8.30 20.97
CA ALA A 956 -31.72 -9.32 21.94
C ALA A 956 -30.53 -8.87 22.81
N GLN A 957 -29.51 -8.21 22.25
CA GLN A 957 -28.43 -7.59 23.03
C GLN A 957 -28.96 -6.46 23.92
N ARG A 958 -29.93 -5.66 23.44
CA ARG A 958 -30.61 -4.65 24.27
C ARG A 958 -31.45 -5.25 25.38
N GLN A 959 -32.15 -6.35 25.13
CA GLN A 959 -32.87 -7.09 26.15
C GLN A 959 -31.90 -7.70 27.15
N ALA A 960 -30.80 -8.31 26.72
CA ALA A 960 -29.74 -8.84 27.58
C ALA A 960 -29.05 -7.76 28.42
N HIS A 961 -28.73 -6.60 27.85
CA HIS A 961 -28.16 -5.45 28.58
C HIS A 961 -29.17 -4.77 29.52
N ASN A 962 -30.47 -4.90 29.23
CA ASN A 962 -31.55 -4.49 30.14
C ASN A 962 -31.96 -5.61 31.13
N GLN A 963 -31.48 -6.85 30.96
CA GLN A 963 -31.78 -8.04 31.77
C GLN A 963 -30.64 -8.48 32.69
N THR A 964 -29.53 -7.75 32.75
CA THR A 964 -28.70 -7.72 33.97
C THR A 964 -29.50 -7.03 35.08
N SER A 965 -30.46 -7.77 35.64
CA SER A 965 -31.21 -7.40 36.84
C SER A 965 -30.22 -7.39 38.00
N ILE A 966 -29.68 -6.22 38.32
CA ILE A 966 -28.96 -6.00 39.57
C ILE A 966 -29.96 -6.22 40.70
N ASP A 967 -29.60 -7.08 41.66
CA ASP A 967 -30.35 -7.29 42.89
C ASP A 967 -30.54 -5.95 43.61
N LEU A 968 -31.79 -5.53 43.75
CA LEU A 968 -32.16 -4.23 44.32
C LEU A 968 -31.84 -4.15 45.80
N ASP A 969 -31.91 -5.28 46.51
CA ASP A 969 -31.58 -5.34 47.94
C ASP A 969 -30.06 -5.25 48.15
N TRP A 970 -29.27 -5.73 47.19
CA TRP A 970 -27.83 -5.55 47.17
C TRP A 970 -27.45 -4.09 46.89
N LEU A 971 -28.08 -3.46 45.89
CA LEU A 971 -27.81 -2.05 45.55
C LEU A 971 -28.13 -1.10 46.72
N HIS A 972 -29.25 -1.35 47.42
CA HIS A 972 -29.64 -0.57 48.59
C HIS A 972 -28.71 -0.82 49.78
N ARG A 973 -28.35 -2.08 50.08
CA ARG A 973 -27.36 -2.39 51.14
C ARG A 973 -26.03 -1.71 50.89
N GLU A 974 -25.45 -1.91 49.73
CA GLU A 974 -24.08 -1.49 49.47
C GLU A 974 -23.95 0.04 49.36
N TYR A 975 -24.95 0.70 48.77
CA TYR A 975 -24.92 2.16 48.57
C TYR A 975 -25.46 2.94 49.78
N VAL A 976 -26.55 2.49 50.41
CA VAL A 976 -27.23 3.23 51.49
C VAL A 976 -26.74 2.80 52.88
N LEU A 977 -26.52 1.50 53.11
CA LEU A 977 -26.10 0.99 54.42
C LEU A 977 -24.57 0.93 54.56
N ASN A 978 -23.85 0.49 53.52
CA ASN A 978 -22.38 0.34 53.54
C ASN A 978 -21.63 1.54 52.94
N ASN A 979 -22.35 2.57 52.49
CA ASN A 979 -21.82 3.86 52.04
C ASN A 979 -20.75 3.76 50.92
N ARG A 980 -20.78 2.69 50.11
CA ARG A 980 -19.83 2.48 49.01
C ARG A 980 -20.14 3.38 47.83
N THR A 981 -19.12 3.77 47.08
CA THR A 981 -19.33 4.62 45.89
C THR A 981 -19.89 3.81 44.73
N LEU A 982 -20.83 4.39 43.97
CA LEU A 982 -21.37 3.76 42.75
C LEU A 982 -20.28 3.42 41.74
N SER A 983 -19.15 4.16 41.74
CA SER A 983 -18.02 3.91 40.86
C SER A 983 -17.30 2.61 41.16
N ASP A 984 -17.13 2.28 42.43
CA ASP A 984 -16.46 1.05 42.85
C ASP A 984 -17.39 -0.16 42.71
N MET A 985 -18.66 0.01 43.08
CA MET A 985 -19.69 -1.02 42.86
C MET A 985 -19.87 -1.35 41.37
N ALA A 986 -19.85 -0.33 40.50
CA ALA A 986 -19.96 -0.53 39.05
C ALA A 986 -18.74 -1.26 38.47
N ARG A 987 -17.54 -1.00 39.00
CA ARG A 987 -16.31 -1.70 38.60
C ARG A 987 -16.36 -3.18 38.99
N GLU A 988 -16.89 -3.48 40.18
CA GLU A 988 -17.01 -4.84 40.71
C GLU A 988 -17.95 -5.72 39.88
N ILE A 989 -19.10 -5.18 39.46
CA ILE A 989 -20.09 -5.92 38.65
C ILE A 989 -19.85 -5.79 37.14
N GLY A 990 -18.75 -5.16 36.71
CA GLY A 990 -18.41 -4.99 35.30
C GLY A 990 -19.38 -4.12 34.50
N MET A 991 -20.02 -3.13 35.14
CA MET A 991 -21.01 -2.24 34.51
C MET A 991 -20.51 -0.79 34.43
N ALA A 992 -21.04 -0.02 33.47
CA ALA A 992 -20.80 1.41 33.43
C ALA A 992 -21.47 2.14 34.60
N THR A 993 -20.74 3.04 35.27
CA THR A 993 -21.23 3.81 36.42
C THR A 993 -22.50 4.60 36.13
N SER A 994 -22.64 5.08 34.90
CA SER A 994 -23.82 5.81 34.42
C SER A 994 -25.06 4.93 34.22
N SER A 995 -24.88 3.61 34.07
CA SER A 995 -25.96 2.62 34.01
C SER A 995 -26.43 2.27 35.43
N LEU A 996 -25.50 1.98 36.34
CA LEU A 996 -25.81 1.70 37.75
C LEU A 996 -26.52 2.88 38.43
N ARG A 997 -26.06 4.12 38.16
CA ARG A 997 -26.73 5.35 38.62
C ARG A 997 -28.16 5.46 38.09
N ARG A 998 -28.40 5.13 36.82
CA ARG A 998 -29.74 5.19 36.21
C ARG A 998 -30.67 4.20 36.87
N GLN A 999 -30.16 3.03 37.27
CA GLN A 999 -30.90 2.00 37.98
C GLN A 999 -31.21 2.46 39.40
N ALA A 1000 -30.24 3.00 40.15
CA ALA A 1000 -30.47 3.58 41.48
C ALA A 1000 -31.56 4.67 41.47
N VAL A 1001 -31.50 5.62 40.51
CA VAL A 1001 -32.50 6.69 40.37
C VAL A 1001 -33.87 6.15 39.97
N LYS A 1002 -33.94 5.17 39.07
CA LYS A 1002 -35.19 4.51 38.67
C LYS A 1002 -35.90 3.84 39.85
N HIS A 1003 -35.14 3.40 40.86
CA HIS A 1003 -35.64 2.73 42.05
C HIS A 1003 -35.69 3.65 43.29
N GLY A 1004 -35.60 4.98 43.11
CA GLY A 1004 -35.83 5.95 44.18
C GLY A 1004 -34.64 6.19 45.12
N ILE A 1005 -33.44 5.68 44.80
CA ILE A 1005 -32.21 5.90 45.58
C ILE A 1005 -31.54 7.19 45.11
N ALA A 1006 -31.52 8.22 45.96
CA ALA A 1006 -30.98 9.54 45.64
C ALA A 1006 -29.44 9.52 45.52
N ALA A 1007 -28.93 9.41 44.28
CA ALA A 1007 -27.50 9.41 44.00
C ALA A 1007 -26.94 10.84 43.89
N SER A 1008 -26.53 11.46 45.01
CA SER A 1008 -25.86 12.77 44.97
C SER A 1008 -24.36 12.66 44.66
N THR A 1009 -23.85 13.59 43.86
CA THR A 1009 -22.42 13.74 43.57
C THR A 1009 -21.72 14.51 44.68
N GLY A 1010 -20.99 13.80 45.54
CA GLY A 1010 -19.75 14.27 46.19
C GLY A 1010 -19.80 15.47 47.16
N ARG A 1011 -19.56 15.14 48.45
CA ARG A 1011 -19.05 15.95 49.58
C ARG A 1011 -19.89 17.12 50.12
N GLY A 1012 -20.54 16.82 51.26
CA GLY A 1012 -20.55 17.67 52.45
C GLY A 1012 -21.73 18.62 52.61
N LEU A 1013 -22.63 18.31 53.55
CA LEU A 1013 -22.94 19.18 54.69
C LEU A 1013 -23.90 18.50 55.67
N LEU A 1014 -23.57 18.69 56.95
CA LEU A 1014 -24.33 18.34 58.14
C LEU A 1014 -25.62 19.16 58.25
N SER A 1015 -26.58 18.57 58.98
CA SER A 1015 -27.69 19.18 59.73
C SER A 1015 -28.67 20.11 58.98
N SER A 1016 -29.92 19.67 58.83
CA SER A 1016 -31.09 20.42 59.32
C SER A 1016 -32.33 19.53 59.32
N THR A 1017 -33.09 19.68 60.40
CA THR A 1017 -34.26 18.94 60.89
C THR A 1017 -35.53 19.10 60.03
N PRO A 1018 -36.59 18.28 60.28
CA PRO A 1018 -37.64 17.97 59.33
C PRO A 1018 -38.82 18.95 59.39
N LYS A 1019 -39.57 19.08 58.27
CA LYS A 1019 -40.93 19.63 58.30
C LYS A 1019 -41.93 18.60 57.79
N MET A 1020 -42.68 18.07 58.78
CA MET A 1020 -44.03 17.56 58.63
C MET A 1020 -45.03 18.68 58.28
N LEU A 1021 -46.25 18.23 57.97
CA LEU A 1021 -47.52 18.95 57.80
C LEU A 1021 -47.81 19.38 56.35
N SER A 1022 -48.98 19.19 55.76
CA SER A 1022 -50.24 18.50 56.11
C SER A 1022 -51.22 18.83 54.95
N GLY A 1023 -52.26 18.01 54.74
CA GLY A 1023 -53.51 18.48 54.11
C GLY A 1023 -53.87 17.94 52.72
N ASN A 1024 -54.46 16.73 52.65
CA ASN A 1024 -55.92 16.48 52.48
C ASN A 1024 -56.74 17.68 51.88
N VAL A 1025 -57.68 17.59 50.92
CA VAL A 1025 -58.79 16.65 50.59
C VAL A 1025 -59.24 17.00 49.14
N SER A 1026 -59.66 16.09 48.26
CA SER A 1026 -61.10 15.92 47.95
C SER A 1026 -61.42 14.80 46.96
N HIS A 1027 -62.35 13.95 47.42
CA HIS A 1027 -63.38 13.16 46.73
C HIS A 1027 -63.61 13.39 45.23
N ALA A 1028 -63.79 12.31 44.45
CA ALA A 1028 -65.11 11.69 44.23
C ALA A 1028 -65.10 10.61 43.12
N HIS A 1029 -65.42 9.38 43.55
CA HIS A 1029 -66.36 8.41 42.96
C HIS A 1029 -66.37 7.99 41.47
N ARG A 1030 -66.20 6.65 41.32
CA ARG A 1030 -67.04 5.66 40.59
C ARG A 1030 -67.15 5.82 39.05
N ARG A 1031 -66.93 4.75 38.27
CA ARG A 1031 -67.62 3.45 38.36
C ARG A 1031 -66.70 2.25 38.06
N MET A 1032 -66.70 1.28 38.98
CA MET A 1032 -66.55 -0.16 38.67
C MET A 1032 -67.80 -0.61 37.89
N ARG A 1033 -67.78 -1.68 37.07
CA ARG A 1033 -67.83 -3.10 37.49
C ARG A 1033 -67.83 -4.02 36.23
N PRO A 1034 -67.81 -5.38 36.33
CA PRO A 1034 -66.64 -6.20 35.99
C PRO A 1034 -66.96 -7.41 35.07
N GLY A 1035 -65.96 -8.27 34.80
CA GLY A 1035 -66.18 -9.71 34.77
C GLY A 1035 -65.72 -10.51 33.54
N LEU A 1036 -65.21 -11.71 33.83
CA LEU A 1036 -64.91 -12.90 33.00
C LEU A 1036 -63.59 -12.88 32.21
N VAL A 1037 -62.56 -13.67 32.56
CA VAL A 1037 -62.39 -15.15 32.59
C VAL A 1037 -62.28 -15.77 31.19
N ARG A 1038 -61.12 -16.40 30.92
CA ARG A 1038 -60.73 -17.27 29.77
C ARG A 1038 -60.70 -16.55 28.41
N LEU A 1039 -59.67 -16.63 27.58
CA LEU A 1039 -58.74 -17.71 27.20
C LEU A 1039 -57.31 -17.19 27.07
#